data_AF-A0A9D2DWY7-F1
#
_entry.id   AF-A0A9D2DWY7-F1
#
_cell.length_a   1.000
_cell.length_b   1.000
_cell.length_c   1.000
_cell.angle_alpha   90.00
_cell.angle_beta   90.00
_cell.angle_gamma   90.00
#
_symmetry.space_group_name_H-M   'P 1'
#
loop_
_entity.id
_entity.type
_entity.pdbx_description
1 polymer ?
#
loop_
_entity_poly.entity_id
_entity_poly.type
_entity_poly.pdbx_seq_one_letter_code
_entity_poly.pdbx_strand_id
1 'polypeptide(L)'
;MKKKFLRNASLVALSAVLVGSSAVALAACGPGSTTGLGGNDNYTITVNIFCGAADEDTNERICNNWAEEYSAAHAEELGGNKIKVDFQPNNESGKYFETLQSQIGTGNYADIIYLSPKNVISYAASGHVLDIASYVEADATLVEQLESIWPKSLAFYATTGTGRNRQNASSIEFDGTHFVDSASGEQASLYGLPKDYSNFALGYNKNYFTDEMKAAYTTLKASDVRNVTSRLWSSGALVTDGAVTHTGASSGAITYATDGSYTNPYTQEKVTFEAGDEAPFVVVGVPISYKPFNYYKYETYDDALLAGDPMAVSVETFTGGDGYTIVIPGFPGEKFTISEDTPNAYNADAEYDAGTGHIVLTWTEYGALSWACTYMLNSFAWSEKNPDTGLVRVKEHDATYTQWKSGEGGVYTTAGYYNVYGGEQFEHVSGGAEGPNLYVNPWLYSNDASYIDQTNTKSLNESRGNTAIASSTGNTWSWTDAVNPNDLSSYIGNAYEELEKTNLDGTTRMSHNQYGMNSENFVEAYGAFHEHNATWNAHVGQTGDVVTAASDKDFNGQAAFVAGAGLFYGVGTWDISEYQEVRTDTLDVGITPTAVSNRLALYVETRDTYYTNDTKKVYSNGATKQTGDGVNNEYAQRTDVSSGRMQYTMDEIYANQLLRQDKWGARMDSVGYAVNAHVADEGQPSWKAAACVSLVLALTVDENAQVTLTYGGAQIPNVMSQCNEYLNYNVEGYEEGAFVDMITPEGDAEGNDVWDGYYALAIEMASAGYVNKSPQTVREFLNGRKVTDAEGVEHEVKYDEQYADVKLVDFTTATSSKTMLAYAMRVLRMINYTRTERDLSIRMQYMNSARQQSLYTVGTNWMTCLAAQALSNFLAYRNQAALTEDLSDLTTSVAKSMADWDGGNYTLMTPALYCVRTVLTSQNYLSNNQ
;
A
#
# COMPACT_ATOMS: atom_id res chain seq x y z
N MET A 1 26.73 -16.46 -16.54
CA MET A 1 26.68 -17.79 -17.21
C MET A 1 25.22 -18.18 -17.38
N LYS A 2 24.57 -17.70 -18.45
CA LYS A 2 23.14 -17.89 -18.70
C LYS A 2 22.66 -19.35 -18.55
N LYS A 3 21.89 -19.66 -17.48
CA LYS A 3 21.08 -20.88 -17.37
C LYS A 3 19.94 -20.81 -18.41
N LYS A 4 20.24 -21.10 -19.69
CA LYS A 4 19.16 -21.44 -20.64
C LYS A 4 18.59 -22.79 -20.24
N PHE A 5 17.63 -22.78 -19.30
CA PHE A 5 16.84 -23.94 -18.92
C PHE A 5 16.07 -24.45 -20.14
N LEU A 6 16.63 -25.47 -20.79
CA LEU A 6 15.97 -26.19 -21.86
C LEU A 6 14.76 -26.91 -21.26
N ARG A 7 13.54 -26.56 -21.71
CA ARG A 7 12.25 -27.15 -21.31
C ARG A 7 12.14 -28.63 -21.75
N ASN A 8 12.92 -29.48 -21.08
CA ASN A 8 13.06 -30.93 -21.31
C ASN A 8 12.97 -31.71 -19.97
N ALA A 9 12.17 -31.22 -19.02
CA ALA A 9 11.75 -32.00 -17.87
C ALA A 9 10.94 -33.22 -18.35
N SER A 10 11.25 -34.40 -17.83
CA SER A 10 10.72 -35.67 -18.36
C SER A 10 9.38 -36.03 -17.71
N LEU A 11 8.32 -35.29 -18.04
CA LEU A 11 6.97 -35.33 -17.46
C LEU A 11 6.21 -36.68 -17.55
N VAL A 12 6.87 -37.74 -18.00
CA VAL A 12 6.39 -39.13 -18.18
C VAL A 12 5.89 -39.78 -16.87
N ALA A 13 6.20 -39.20 -15.70
CA ALA A 13 5.82 -39.74 -14.40
C ALA A 13 4.47 -39.24 -13.84
N LEU A 14 4.01 -38.05 -14.25
CA LEU A 14 2.96 -37.32 -13.52
C LEU A 14 1.57 -37.98 -13.62
N SER A 15 1.30 -38.75 -14.68
CA SER A 15 0.08 -39.55 -14.85
C SER A 15 0.05 -40.88 -14.09
N ALA A 16 1.08 -41.22 -13.31
CA ALA A 16 1.17 -42.49 -12.57
C ALA A 16 0.72 -42.41 -11.09
N VAL A 17 0.53 -41.22 -10.52
CA VAL A 17 0.44 -41.00 -9.05
C VAL A 17 -0.87 -41.51 -8.43
N LEU A 18 -1.96 -41.66 -9.20
CA LEU A 18 -3.27 -42.11 -8.71
C LEU A 18 -3.88 -43.28 -9.52
N VAL A 19 -3.31 -44.49 -9.38
CA VAL A 19 -3.88 -45.73 -10.00
C VAL A 19 -4.25 -46.78 -8.95
N GLY A 20 -5.28 -46.46 -8.16
CA GLY A 20 -5.89 -47.32 -7.13
C GLY A 20 -6.80 -48.43 -7.66
N SER A 21 -6.30 -49.29 -8.57
CA SER A 21 -6.92 -50.51 -9.12
C SER A 21 -8.00 -50.39 -10.22
N SER A 22 -8.15 -51.47 -10.99
CA SER A 22 -9.22 -51.76 -11.98
C SER A 22 -9.20 -50.99 -13.31
N ALA A 23 -8.45 -51.49 -14.29
CA ALA A 23 -8.56 -51.04 -15.68
C ALA A 23 -9.88 -51.51 -16.33
N VAL A 24 -10.68 -50.57 -16.87
CA VAL A 24 -11.81 -50.83 -17.78
C VAL A 24 -11.71 -49.86 -18.95
N ALA A 25 -11.67 -50.39 -20.18
CA ALA A 25 -11.68 -49.56 -21.38
C ALA A 25 -13.09 -49.00 -21.65
N LEU A 26 -13.18 -47.69 -21.86
CA LEU A 26 -14.42 -46.99 -22.18
C LEU A 26 -14.37 -46.39 -23.59
N ALA A 27 -15.49 -46.49 -24.31
CA ALA A 27 -15.66 -46.02 -25.67
C ALA A 27 -16.40 -44.66 -25.70
N ALA A 28 -16.29 -43.95 -26.83
CA ALA A 28 -16.88 -42.63 -27.02
C ALA A 28 -18.42 -42.64 -27.20
N CYS A 29 -19.00 -41.43 -27.17
CA CYS A 29 -20.42 -41.06 -27.33
C CYS A 29 -21.30 -41.31 -26.09
N GLY A 30 -22.22 -40.41 -25.72
CA GLY A 30 -22.66 -39.13 -26.31
C GLY A 30 -23.94 -38.64 -25.58
N PRO A 31 -24.81 -37.76 -26.16
CA PRO A 31 -24.77 -37.20 -27.52
C PRO A 31 -25.12 -35.68 -27.63
N GLY A 32 -24.96 -35.09 -28.83
CA GLY A 32 -26.09 -34.32 -29.37
C GLY A 32 -25.91 -32.91 -29.94
N SER A 33 -25.02 -32.69 -30.92
CA SER A 33 -25.27 -31.74 -32.02
C SER A 33 -24.39 -32.08 -33.24
N THR A 34 -24.97 -32.21 -34.44
CA THR A 34 -24.22 -32.61 -35.64
C THR A 34 -24.69 -31.90 -36.92
N THR A 35 -24.14 -30.73 -37.20
CA THR A 35 -24.11 -30.13 -38.56
C THR A 35 -22.91 -29.19 -38.72
N GLY A 36 -21.85 -29.64 -39.39
CA GLY A 36 -20.69 -28.80 -39.74
C GLY A 36 -19.43 -29.62 -39.96
N LEU A 37 -18.87 -29.58 -41.18
CA LEU A 37 -17.55 -30.17 -41.46
C LEU A 37 -16.48 -29.08 -41.28
N GLY A 38 -15.85 -29.11 -40.12
CA GLY A 38 -14.72 -28.27 -39.73
C GLY A 38 -14.19 -28.82 -38.41
N GLY A 39 -13.26 -29.77 -38.49
CA GLY A 39 -12.68 -30.41 -37.31
C GLY A 39 -11.92 -29.39 -36.47
N ASN A 40 -12.17 -29.38 -35.17
CA ASN A 40 -11.46 -28.55 -34.22
C ASN A 40 -10.80 -29.52 -33.24
N ASP A 41 -9.66 -30.08 -33.66
CA ASP A 41 -8.98 -31.22 -33.02
C ASP A 41 -8.15 -30.76 -31.80
N ASN A 42 -8.77 -29.90 -30.98
CA ASN A 42 -8.18 -29.20 -29.86
C ASN A 42 -9.00 -29.41 -28.59
N TYR A 43 -8.33 -29.73 -27.48
CA TYR A 43 -8.86 -29.62 -26.13
C TYR A 43 -8.87 -28.16 -25.67
N THR A 44 -9.66 -27.85 -24.63
CA THR A 44 -9.74 -26.52 -24.04
C THR A 44 -9.44 -26.55 -22.54
N ILE A 45 -8.63 -25.60 -22.08
CA ILE A 45 -8.53 -25.18 -20.67
C ILE A 45 -9.11 -23.77 -20.57
N THR A 46 -10.00 -23.53 -19.62
CA THR A 46 -10.58 -22.21 -19.35
C THR A 46 -9.81 -21.49 -18.24
N VAL A 47 -9.45 -20.23 -18.46
CA VAL A 47 -8.70 -19.39 -17.51
C VAL A 47 -9.49 -18.11 -17.28
N ASN A 48 -10.08 -17.93 -16.10
CA ASN A 48 -10.89 -16.75 -15.74
C ASN A 48 -10.21 -15.96 -14.63
N ILE A 49 -9.61 -14.81 -14.94
CA ILE A 49 -8.83 -14.00 -13.98
C ILE A 49 -9.18 -12.50 -14.05
N PHE A 50 -8.87 -11.77 -12.99
CA PHE A 50 -8.89 -10.30 -13.01
C PHE A 50 -7.56 -9.77 -13.58
N CYS A 51 -7.60 -8.81 -14.49
CA CYS A 51 -6.41 -8.07 -14.95
C CYS A 51 -6.81 -6.71 -15.53
N GLY A 52 -5.90 -5.74 -15.52
CA GLY A 52 -6.13 -4.48 -16.23
C GLY A 52 -6.26 -4.72 -17.74
N ALA A 53 -6.98 -3.85 -18.44
CA ALA A 53 -7.05 -3.90 -19.92
C ALA A 53 -5.68 -3.65 -20.59
N ALA A 54 -4.71 -3.11 -19.83
CA ALA A 54 -3.30 -3.10 -20.22
C ALA A 54 -2.70 -4.52 -20.29
N ASP A 55 -3.05 -5.41 -19.36
CA ASP A 55 -2.33 -6.68 -19.10
C ASP A 55 -2.96 -7.90 -19.79
N GLU A 56 -4.15 -7.72 -20.37
CA GLU A 56 -4.96 -8.75 -21.04
C GLU A 56 -4.16 -9.51 -22.12
N ASP A 57 -3.61 -8.80 -23.12
CA ASP A 57 -2.78 -9.39 -24.19
C ASP A 57 -1.57 -10.14 -23.63
N THR A 58 -0.97 -9.63 -22.56
CA THR A 58 0.24 -10.22 -21.97
C THR A 58 -0.08 -11.54 -21.25
N ASN A 59 -1.18 -11.61 -20.50
CA ASN A 59 -1.64 -12.84 -19.87
C ASN A 59 -2.14 -13.86 -20.89
N GLU A 60 -2.90 -13.45 -21.91
CA GLU A 60 -3.34 -14.34 -22.99
C GLU A 60 -2.14 -14.92 -23.76
N ARG A 61 -1.13 -14.10 -24.05
CA ARG A 61 0.12 -14.50 -24.74
C ARG A 61 0.93 -15.52 -23.94
N ILE A 62 1.07 -15.33 -22.62
CA ILE A 62 1.72 -16.33 -21.74
C ILE A 62 0.94 -17.65 -21.78
N CYS A 63 -0.39 -17.59 -21.65
CA CYS A 63 -1.25 -18.78 -21.71
C CYS A 63 -1.15 -19.53 -23.05
N ASN A 64 -1.14 -18.81 -24.17
CA ASN A 64 -1.07 -19.40 -25.51
C ASN A 64 0.33 -19.98 -25.81
N ASN A 65 1.41 -19.31 -25.41
CA ASN A 65 2.77 -19.84 -25.54
C ASN A 65 2.93 -21.15 -24.75
N TRP A 66 2.50 -21.17 -23.48
CA TRP A 66 2.49 -22.40 -22.68
C TRP A 66 1.65 -23.50 -23.34
N ALA A 67 0.49 -23.17 -23.91
CA ALA A 67 -0.38 -24.16 -24.53
C ALA A 67 0.22 -24.80 -25.78
N GLU A 68 0.93 -24.03 -26.62
CA GLU A 68 1.65 -24.59 -27.77
C GLU A 68 2.79 -25.52 -27.35
N GLU A 69 3.55 -25.11 -26.33
CA GLU A 69 4.71 -25.86 -25.82
C GLU A 69 4.31 -27.14 -25.09
N TYR A 70 3.33 -27.07 -24.18
CA TYR A 70 2.76 -28.25 -23.52
C TYR A 70 2.18 -29.22 -24.56
N SER A 71 1.47 -28.70 -25.58
CA SER A 71 0.95 -29.53 -26.67
C SER A 71 2.05 -30.24 -27.47
N ALA A 72 3.21 -29.60 -27.64
CA ALA A 72 4.35 -30.20 -28.34
C ALA A 72 5.06 -31.26 -27.49
N ALA A 73 5.24 -31.01 -26.19
CA ALA A 73 5.89 -31.95 -25.25
C ALA A 73 4.99 -33.16 -24.91
N HIS A 74 3.67 -32.97 -24.80
CA HIS A 74 2.70 -33.99 -24.39
C HIS A 74 1.93 -34.61 -25.58
N ALA A 75 2.43 -34.49 -26.81
CA ALA A 75 1.71 -34.90 -28.02
C ALA A 75 1.23 -36.37 -28.01
N GLU A 76 1.93 -37.30 -27.33
CA GLU A 76 1.49 -38.69 -27.17
C GLU A 76 0.36 -38.83 -26.13
N GLU A 77 0.44 -38.14 -24.98
CA GLU A 77 -0.59 -38.14 -23.93
C GLU A 77 -1.90 -37.48 -24.41
N LEU A 78 -1.78 -36.40 -25.19
CA LEU A 78 -2.90 -35.70 -25.81
C LEU A 78 -3.43 -36.41 -27.06
N GLY A 79 -2.86 -37.55 -27.46
CA GLY A 79 -3.29 -38.33 -28.63
C GLY A 79 -3.15 -37.59 -29.97
N GLY A 80 -2.24 -36.63 -30.08
CA GLY A 80 -2.03 -35.76 -31.24
C GLY A 80 -2.94 -34.52 -31.31
N ASN A 81 -3.86 -34.33 -30.36
CA ASN A 81 -4.64 -33.09 -30.23
C ASN A 81 -3.78 -31.98 -29.60
N LYS A 82 -4.14 -30.71 -29.82
CA LYS A 82 -3.54 -29.57 -29.09
C LYS A 82 -4.42 -29.09 -27.94
N ILE A 83 -3.84 -28.36 -27.00
CA ILE A 83 -4.58 -27.52 -26.03
C ILE A 83 -4.75 -26.12 -26.64
N LYS A 84 -5.96 -25.56 -26.53
CA LYS A 84 -6.24 -24.12 -26.64
C LYS A 84 -6.57 -23.60 -25.25
N VAL A 85 -6.01 -22.47 -24.84
CA VAL A 85 -6.55 -21.74 -23.67
C VAL A 85 -7.72 -20.88 -24.12
N ASP A 86 -8.79 -20.90 -23.34
CA ASP A 86 -9.89 -19.96 -23.43
C ASP A 86 -9.72 -18.94 -22.30
N PHE A 87 -9.03 -17.84 -22.61
CA PHE A 87 -8.72 -16.78 -21.67
C PHE A 87 -9.94 -15.86 -21.52
N GLN A 88 -10.35 -15.62 -20.28
CA GLN A 88 -11.56 -14.91 -19.90
C GLN A 88 -11.16 -13.80 -18.90
N PRO A 89 -10.67 -12.66 -19.39
CA PRO A 89 -10.26 -11.54 -18.56
C PRO A 89 -11.46 -10.82 -17.95
N ASN A 90 -11.27 -10.24 -16.78
CA ASN A 90 -12.19 -9.29 -16.17
C ASN A 90 -11.41 -8.06 -15.70
N ASN A 91 -11.84 -6.87 -16.11
CA ASN A 91 -11.19 -5.60 -15.78
C ASN A 91 -11.79 -4.89 -14.55
N GLU A 92 -12.74 -5.52 -13.85
CA GLU A 92 -13.37 -4.98 -12.64
C GLU A 92 -13.26 -5.98 -11.47
N SER A 93 -12.25 -5.79 -10.61
CA SER A 93 -11.89 -6.70 -9.50
C SER A 93 -13.05 -7.03 -8.55
N GLY A 94 -13.85 -6.02 -8.17
CA GLY A 94 -15.04 -6.23 -7.33
C GLY A 94 -16.06 -7.16 -7.99
N LYS A 95 -16.41 -6.91 -9.25
CA LYS A 95 -17.32 -7.77 -10.03
C LYS A 95 -16.74 -9.15 -10.27
N TYR A 96 -15.41 -9.27 -10.41
CA TYR A 96 -14.75 -10.57 -10.56
C TYR A 96 -15.04 -11.49 -9.38
N PHE A 97 -14.76 -11.04 -8.14
CA PHE A 97 -14.94 -11.90 -6.97
C PHE A 97 -16.42 -12.18 -6.65
N GLU A 98 -17.33 -11.21 -6.86
CA GLU A 98 -18.79 -11.45 -6.78
C GLU A 98 -19.27 -12.52 -7.78
N THR A 99 -18.80 -12.41 -9.03
CA THR A 99 -19.16 -13.36 -10.10
C THR A 99 -18.58 -14.74 -9.82
N LEU A 100 -17.32 -14.82 -9.39
CA LEU A 100 -16.65 -16.07 -9.05
C LEU A 100 -17.35 -16.79 -7.89
N GLN A 101 -17.74 -16.08 -6.83
CA GLN A 101 -18.48 -16.66 -5.71
C GLN A 101 -19.81 -17.27 -6.16
N SER A 102 -20.52 -16.59 -7.06
CA SER A 102 -21.76 -17.09 -7.69
C SER A 102 -21.51 -18.33 -8.56
N GLN A 103 -20.48 -18.31 -9.40
CA GLN A 103 -20.09 -19.44 -10.25
C GLN A 103 -19.72 -20.69 -9.42
N ILE A 104 -18.89 -20.53 -8.38
CA ILE A 104 -18.52 -21.58 -7.44
C ILE A 104 -19.75 -22.17 -6.73
N GLY A 105 -20.68 -21.31 -6.30
CA GLY A 105 -21.96 -21.73 -5.72
C GLY A 105 -22.86 -22.56 -6.67
N THR A 106 -22.57 -22.59 -7.98
CA THR A 106 -23.24 -23.44 -8.97
C THR A 106 -22.41 -24.64 -9.44
N GLY A 107 -21.15 -24.76 -9.02
CA GLY A 107 -20.19 -25.76 -9.53
C GLY A 107 -19.70 -25.50 -10.97
N ASN A 108 -20.02 -24.34 -11.56
CA ASN A 108 -19.73 -24.01 -12.96
C ASN A 108 -18.85 -22.75 -13.05
N TYR A 109 -17.55 -22.94 -12.84
CA TYR A 109 -16.47 -21.96 -12.92
C TYR A 109 -15.33 -22.51 -13.79
N ALA A 110 -14.40 -21.65 -14.20
CA ALA A 110 -13.29 -22.01 -15.07
C ALA A 110 -12.34 -23.06 -14.45
N ASP A 111 -11.50 -23.67 -15.30
CA ASP A 111 -10.51 -24.68 -14.89
C ASP A 111 -9.39 -24.08 -14.04
N ILE A 112 -9.01 -22.83 -14.34
CA ILE A 112 -8.10 -22.00 -13.54
C ILE A 112 -8.80 -20.66 -13.22
N ILE A 113 -8.69 -20.24 -11.97
CA ILE A 113 -9.29 -19.02 -11.43
C ILE A 113 -8.25 -18.20 -10.64
N TYR A 114 -8.52 -16.91 -10.43
CA TYR A 114 -7.89 -16.16 -9.34
C TYR A 114 -8.56 -16.50 -8.01
N LEU A 115 -7.72 -16.75 -7.01
CA LEU A 115 -8.07 -16.97 -5.62
C LEU A 115 -7.55 -15.78 -4.80
N SER A 116 -8.44 -15.15 -4.04
CA SER A 116 -8.03 -14.22 -2.98
C SER A 116 -7.66 -15.06 -1.74
N PRO A 117 -6.51 -14.81 -1.09
CA PRO A 117 -6.04 -15.55 0.09
C PRO A 117 -7.07 -15.77 1.20
N LYS A 118 -7.94 -14.79 1.47
CA LYS A 118 -9.05 -14.89 2.45
C LYS A 118 -10.07 -16.01 2.14
N ASN A 119 -10.14 -16.47 0.90
CA ASN A 119 -11.04 -17.55 0.46
C ASN A 119 -10.35 -18.92 0.44
N VAL A 120 -9.03 -19.02 0.69
CA VAL A 120 -8.28 -20.29 0.61
C VAL A 120 -8.86 -21.33 1.58
N ILE A 121 -9.00 -20.98 2.86
CA ILE A 121 -9.56 -21.88 3.89
C ILE A 121 -10.98 -22.34 3.50
N SER A 122 -11.85 -21.41 3.09
CA SER A 122 -13.27 -21.70 2.85
C SER A 122 -13.51 -22.50 1.57
N TYR A 123 -12.80 -22.20 0.48
CA TYR A 123 -12.91 -22.92 -0.79
C TYR A 123 -12.25 -24.30 -0.71
N ALA A 124 -11.09 -24.40 -0.05
CA ALA A 124 -10.40 -25.67 0.13
C ALA A 124 -11.15 -26.62 1.09
N ALA A 125 -11.73 -26.10 2.17
CA ALA A 125 -12.58 -26.90 3.08
C ALA A 125 -13.90 -27.35 2.43
N SER A 126 -14.34 -26.66 1.38
CA SER A 126 -15.55 -27.00 0.59
C SER A 126 -15.25 -27.87 -0.64
N GLY A 127 -13.96 -28.14 -0.93
CA GLY A 127 -13.55 -28.95 -2.08
C GLY A 127 -13.67 -28.25 -3.44
N HIS A 128 -13.62 -26.91 -3.49
CA HIS A 128 -13.73 -26.16 -4.74
C HIS A 128 -12.39 -25.95 -5.46
N VAL A 129 -11.28 -25.93 -4.72
CA VAL A 129 -9.92 -25.79 -5.24
C VAL A 129 -9.12 -27.06 -4.99
N LEU A 130 -8.33 -27.47 -5.99
CA LEU A 130 -7.51 -28.67 -5.98
C LEU A 130 -6.32 -28.49 -5.02
N ASP A 131 -5.97 -29.56 -4.29
CA ASP A 131 -4.68 -29.62 -3.61
C ASP A 131 -3.60 -29.98 -4.64
N ILE A 132 -2.73 -29.03 -4.95
CA ILE A 132 -1.72 -29.17 -6.01
C ILE A 132 -0.39 -29.71 -5.48
N ALA A 133 -0.21 -29.86 -4.15
CA ALA A 133 1.08 -30.22 -3.54
C ALA A 133 1.68 -31.48 -4.19
N SER A 134 0.93 -32.59 -4.23
CA SER A 134 1.40 -33.86 -4.79
C SER A 134 1.67 -33.84 -6.30
N TYR A 135 1.22 -32.80 -7.03
CA TYR A 135 1.54 -32.62 -8.45
C TYR A 135 2.89 -31.90 -8.64
N VAL A 136 3.28 -31.05 -7.67
CA VAL A 136 4.59 -30.37 -7.63
C VAL A 136 5.66 -31.32 -7.06
N GLU A 137 5.37 -31.97 -5.93
CA GLU A 137 6.27 -32.91 -5.23
C GLU A 137 6.70 -34.11 -6.10
N ALA A 138 5.98 -34.38 -7.19
CA ALA A 138 6.29 -35.42 -8.17
C ALA A 138 7.50 -35.09 -9.09
N ASP A 139 7.94 -33.83 -9.17
CA ASP A 139 9.10 -33.40 -9.95
C ASP A 139 9.94 -32.37 -9.18
N ALA A 140 11.16 -32.77 -8.80
CA ALA A 140 12.11 -31.93 -8.07
C ALA A 140 12.44 -30.60 -8.78
N THR A 141 12.25 -30.51 -10.11
CA THR A 141 12.39 -29.27 -10.87
C THR A 141 11.30 -28.26 -10.50
N LEU A 142 10.08 -28.71 -10.26
CA LEU A 142 8.95 -27.87 -9.86
C LEU A 142 9.05 -27.47 -8.38
N VAL A 143 9.69 -28.31 -7.56
CA VAL A 143 10.09 -27.96 -6.19
C VAL A 143 11.17 -26.89 -6.20
N GLU A 144 12.29 -27.03 -6.94
CA GLU A 144 13.34 -25.99 -7.08
C GLU A 144 12.72 -24.65 -7.55
N GLN A 145 11.72 -24.70 -8.42
CA GLN A 145 10.99 -23.50 -8.87
C GLN A 145 10.12 -22.86 -7.78
N LEU A 146 9.40 -23.61 -6.95
CA LEU A 146 8.62 -23.03 -5.84
C LEU A 146 9.48 -22.62 -4.63
N GLU A 147 10.64 -23.24 -4.42
CA GLU A 147 11.63 -22.78 -3.45
C GLU A 147 12.35 -21.48 -3.89
N SER A 148 12.21 -21.09 -5.17
CA SER A 148 12.78 -19.83 -5.71
C SER A 148 11.92 -18.58 -5.48
N ILE A 149 10.70 -18.72 -4.95
CA ILE A 149 9.80 -17.61 -4.60
C ILE A 149 9.65 -17.47 -3.08
N TRP A 150 9.19 -16.30 -2.62
CA TRP A 150 8.93 -16.00 -1.22
C TRP A 150 8.15 -17.09 -0.44
N PRO A 151 8.76 -17.75 0.57
CA PRO A 151 8.09 -18.69 1.47
C PRO A 151 6.85 -18.09 2.16
N LYS A 152 6.93 -16.81 2.52
CA LYS A 152 5.83 -16.01 3.11
C LYS A 152 4.70 -15.68 2.12
N SER A 153 4.94 -15.82 0.81
CA SER A 153 3.94 -15.65 -0.27
C SER A 153 3.18 -16.94 -0.53
N LEU A 154 3.92 -18.05 -0.71
CA LEU A 154 3.35 -19.38 -0.93
C LEU A 154 2.44 -19.79 0.26
N ALA A 155 2.82 -19.41 1.47
CA ALA A 155 2.00 -19.57 2.68
C ALA A 155 0.59 -18.93 2.63
N PHE A 156 0.36 -17.91 1.79
CA PHE A 156 -0.99 -17.34 1.62
C PHE A 156 -1.97 -18.30 0.92
N TYR A 157 -1.46 -19.30 0.21
CA TYR A 157 -2.24 -20.29 -0.56
C TYR A 157 -2.11 -21.71 -0.01
N ALA A 158 -1.40 -21.86 1.12
CA ALA A 158 -1.13 -23.14 1.75
C ALA A 158 -1.86 -23.27 3.09
N THR A 159 -2.33 -24.47 3.42
CA THR A 159 -3.01 -24.73 4.70
C THR A 159 -2.51 -25.99 5.38
N THR A 160 -2.30 -25.91 6.70
CA THR A 160 -2.16 -27.08 7.57
C THR A 160 -3.54 -27.54 8.06
N GLY A 161 -3.61 -28.76 8.60
CA GLY A 161 -4.83 -29.31 9.19
C GLY A 161 -5.99 -29.59 8.20
N THR A 162 -7.07 -30.14 8.75
CA THR A 162 -8.24 -30.58 7.96
C THR A 162 -9.57 -30.24 8.64
N GLY A 163 -10.62 -30.08 7.83
CA GLY A 163 -11.98 -29.82 8.29
C GLY A 163 -12.06 -28.52 9.12
N ARG A 164 -12.46 -28.64 10.39
CA ARG A 164 -12.58 -27.51 11.32
C ARG A 164 -11.27 -27.04 11.94
N ASN A 165 -10.19 -27.80 11.78
CA ASN A 165 -8.86 -27.48 12.30
C ASN A 165 -7.95 -26.91 11.20
N ARG A 166 -8.49 -26.56 10.03
CA ARG A 166 -7.71 -26.01 8.92
C ARG A 166 -7.33 -24.55 9.19
N GLN A 167 -6.05 -24.24 9.02
CA GLN A 167 -5.46 -22.91 9.18
C GLN A 167 -4.52 -22.64 8.00
N ASN A 168 -4.29 -21.36 7.65
CA ASN A 168 -3.24 -21.01 6.70
C ASN A 168 -1.86 -21.25 7.33
N ALA A 169 -0.86 -21.60 6.51
CA ALA A 169 0.52 -21.74 6.95
C ALA A 169 1.16 -20.38 7.31
N SER A 170 2.26 -20.42 8.06
CA SER A 170 3.07 -19.25 8.41
C SER A 170 4.10 -18.93 7.33
N SER A 171 4.82 -19.96 6.87
CA SER A 171 5.87 -19.95 5.86
C SER A 171 5.96 -21.36 5.28
N ILE A 172 6.33 -21.51 4.01
CA ILE A 172 6.43 -22.84 3.38
C ILE A 172 7.88 -23.18 3.03
N GLU A 173 8.28 -24.38 3.42
CA GLU A 173 9.54 -25.03 3.04
C GLU A 173 9.28 -26.47 2.57
N PHE A 174 10.28 -27.11 1.94
CA PHE A 174 10.22 -28.50 1.53
C PHE A 174 11.12 -29.36 2.44
N ASP A 175 10.56 -30.37 3.13
CA ASP A 175 11.31 -31.20 4.10
C ASP A 175 12.22 -32.27 3.45
N GLY A 176 12.30 -32.27 2.12
CA GLY A 176 12.92 -33.31 1.29
C GLY A 176 11.94 -34.38 0.79
N THR A 177 10.69 -34.37 1.25
CA THR A 177 9.60 -35.27 0.85
C THR A 177 8.30 -34.53 0.55
N HIS A 178 7.92 -33.56 1.39
CA HIS A 178 6.67 -32.81 1.31
C HIS A 178 6.86 -31.32 1.63
N PHE A 179 5.92 -30.49 1.19
CA PHE A 179 5.80 -29.12 1.69
C PHE A 179 5.27 -29.10 3.14
N VAL A 180 5.91 -28.30 3.99
CA VAL A 180 5.57 -28.16 5.42
C VAL A 180 5.51 -26.69 5.83
N ASP A 181 4.79 -26.39 6.90
CA ASP A 181 4.79 -25.08 7.56
C ASP A 181 6.04 -24.94 8.45
N SER A 182 6.97 -24.04 8.09
CA SER A 182 8.29 -23.88 8.76
C SER A 182 8.23 -23.72 10.28
N ALA A 183 7.16 -23.09 10.82
CA ALA A 183 7.03 -22.82 12.25
C ALA A 183 6.55 -24.04 13.06
N SER A 184 5.85 -24.98 12.45
CA SER A 184 5.24 -26.13 13.14
C SER A 184 5.78 -27.50 12.70
N GLY A 185 6.34 -27.58 11.49
CA GLY A 185 6.67 -28.85 10.83
C GLY A 185 5.45 -29.68 10.42
N GLU A 186 4.24 -29.11 10.44
CA GLU A 186 3.05 -29.79 9.92
C GLU A 186 3.02 -29.75 8.38
N GLN A 187 2.65 -30.88 7.76
CA GLN A 187 2.49 -30.96 6.30
C GLN A 187 1.42 -29.99 5.80
N ALA A 188 1.76 -29.24 4.76
CA ALA A 188 0.92 -28.22 4.16
C ALA A 188 0.33 -28.69 2.82
N SER A 189 -1.00 -28.59 2.69
CA SER A 189 -1.68 -28.66 1.39
C SER A 189 -1.50 -27.34 0.64
N LEU A 190 -1.30 -27.37 -0.68
CA LEU A 190 -1.20 -26.17 -1.53
C LEU A 190 -2.48 -26.02 -2.35
N TYR A 191 -3.22 -24.93 -2.20
CA TYR A 191 -4.51 -24.70 -2.86
C TYR A 191 -4.50 -23.60 -3.94
N GLY A 192 -3.32 -23.10 -4.25
CA GLY A 192 -3.05 -22.13 -5.30
C GLY A 192 -1.58 -21.70 -5.25
N LEU A 193 -1.18 -20.82 -6.16
CA LEU A 193 0.14 -20.19 -6.19
C LEU A 193 0.02 -18.67 -6.34
N PRO A 194 0.89 -17.87 -5.69
CA PRO A 194 0.84 -16.41 -5.77
C PRO A 194 1.21 -15.89 -7.17
N LYS A 195 0.36 -15.06 -7.79
CA LYS A 195 0.69 -14.34 -9.05
C LYS A 195 1.99 -13.55 -8.90
N ASP A 196 2.06 -12.90 -7.76
CA ASP A 196 3.11 -12.05 -7.25
C ASP A 196 2.98 -11.98 -5.72
N TYR A 197 3.93 -11.28 -5.10
CA TYR A 197 3.81 -10.84 -3.71
C TYR A 197 3.42 -9.37 -3.66
N SER A 198 2.18 -9.05 -4.04
CA SER A 198 1.75 -7.66 -4.11
C SER A 198 1.70 -6.93 -2.76
N ASN A 199 2.64 -6.00 -2.56
CA ASN A 199 2.68 -5.09 -1.43
C ASN A 199 1.86 -3.82 -1.69
N PHE A 200 1.10 -3.40 -0.68
CA PHE A 200 0.36 -2.14 -0.68
C PHE A 200 1.06 -1.14 0.25
N ALA A 201 1.81 -0.24 -0.38
CA ALA A 201 2.71 0.73 0.25
C ALA A 201 2.04 2.09 0.49
N LEU A 202 2.74 2.99 1.19
CA LEU A 202 2.40 4.42 1.16
C LEU A 202 3.09 5.05 -0.05
N GLY A 203 2.31 5.41 -1.07
CA GLY A 203 2.78 6.17 -2.21
C GLY A 203 2.79 7.67 -1.92
N TYR A 204 3.66 8.40 -2.60
CA TYR A 204 3.73 9.86 -2.56
C TYR A 204 4.02 10.44 -3.95
N ASN A 205 3.53 11.65 -4.23
CA ASN A 205 3.82 12.36 -5.48
C ASN A 205 5.12 13.17 -5.32
N LYS A 206 6.22 12.71 -5.95
CA LYS A 206 7.57 13.28 -5.86
C LYS A 206 7.63 14.76 -6.25
N ASN A 207 6.71 15.24 -7.08
CA ASN A 207 6.60 16.65 -7.46
C ASN A 207 6.39 17.60 -6.26
N TYR A 208 5.82 17.13 -5.14
CA TYR A 208 5.70 17.91 -3.90
C TYR A 208 6.94 17.88 -3.00
N PHE A 209 7.93 17.05 -3.31
CA PHE A 209 9.10 16.79 -2.47
C PHE A 209 10.43 16.87 -3.26
N THR A 210 10.44 17.64 -4.36
CA THR A 210 11.69 18.09 -4.99
C THR A 210 12.45 19.02 -4.05
N ASP A 211 13.76 19.18 -4.24
CA ASP A 211 14.56 20.04 -3.37
C ASP A 211 14.11 21.51 -3.37
N GLU A 212 13.48 21.98 -4.46
CA GLU A 212 12.83 23.29 -4.51
C GLU A 212 11.62 23.37 -3.58
N MET A 213 10.76 22.35 -3.57
CA MET A 213 9.62 22.33 -2.65
C MET A 213 10.07 22.23 -1.19
N LYS A 214 11.14 21.45 -0.91
CA LYS A 214 11.77 21.39 0.43
C LYS A 214 12.36 22.74 0.85
N ALA A 215 13.06 23.44 -0.05
CA ALA A 215 13.54 24.79 0.18
C ALA A 215 12.39 25.75 0.51
N ALA A 216 11.29 25.68 -0.23
CA ALA A 216 10.10 26.50 0.02
C ALA A 216 9.44 26.21 1.38
N TYR A 217 9.16 24.94 1.73
CA TYR A 217 8.57 24.57 3.03
C TYR A 217 9.43 25.02 4.23
N THR A 218 10.75 25.04 4.05
CA THR A 218 11.73 25.38 5.10
C THR A 218 12.16 26.85 5.11
N THR A 219 11.55 27.69 4.26
CA THR A 219 11.85 29.13 4.13
C THR A 219 10.61 30.01 4.26
N LEU A 220 9.51 29.68 3.58
CA LEU A 220 8.26 30.46 3.59
C LEU A 220 7.56 30.37 4.95
N LYS A 221 6.90 31.47 5.35
CA LYS A 221 6.12 31.55 6.61
C LYS A 221 4.63 31.71 6.37
N ALA A 222 3.82 31.41 7.39
CA ALA A 222 2.36 31.55 7.31
C ALA A 222 1.91 33.02 7.20
N SER A 223 2.67 33.97 7.78
CA SER A 223 2.43 35.41 7.70
C SER A 223 2.96 36.10 6.43
N ASP A 224 3.65 35.40 5.53
CA ASP A 224 4.25 36.00 4.33
C ASP A 224 3.18 36.69 3.45
N VAL A 225 3.33 38.01 3.26
CA VAL A 225 2.35 38.85 2.56
C VAL A 225 2.20 38.40 1.11
N ARG A 226 0.96 38.06 0.73
CA ARG A 226 0.62 37.46 -0.57
C ARG A 226 -0.79 37.84 -1.02
N ASN A 227 -1.05 37.70 -2.32
CA ASN A 227 -2.33 37.94 -2.98
C ASN A 227 -2.66 36.72 -3.85
N VAL A 228 -3.01 35.61 -3.18
CA VAL A 228 -3.21 34.29 -3.78
C VAL A 228 -4.63 33.83 -3.56
N THR A 229 -5.27 33.30 -4.61
CA THR A 229 -6.68 32.88 -4.60
C THR A 229 -6.79 31.34 -4.65
N SER A 230 -7.41 30.75 -3.64
CA SER A 230 -7.86 29.35 -3.63
C SER A 230 -9.22 29.17 -4.35
N ARG A 231 -9.66 27.92 -4.54
CA ARG A 231 -10.95 27.61 -5.19
C ARG A 231 -11.95 26.98 -4.20
N LEU A 232 -13.22 27.32 -4.36
CA LEU A 232 -14.35 26.51 -3.88
C LEU A 232 -14.85 25.69 -5.08
N TRP A 233 -15.00 24.38 -4.91
CA TRP A 233 -15.06 23.43 -6.04
C TRP A 233 -16.34 23.52 -6.91
N SER A 234 -17.46 23.93 -6.32
CA SER A 234 -18.80 23.68 -6.90
C SER A 234 -19.14 24.56 -8.11
N SER A 235 -18.79 24.10 -9.32
CA SER A 235 -19.52 24.29 -10.59
C SER A 235 -18.65 24.04 -11.84
N GLY A 236 -17.34 23.89 -11.69
CA GLY A 236 -16.38 23.92 -12.80
C GLY A 236 -16.11 25.34 -13.35
N ALA A 237 -16.60 26.39 -12.68
CA ALA A 237 -16.19 27.77 -12.91
C ALA A 237 -15.09 28.18 -11.93
N LEU A 238 -14.23 29.11 -12.37
CA LEU A 238 -13.44 29.93 -11.45
C LEU A 238 -14.36 30.70 -10.50
N VAL A 239 -13.93 30.92 -9.26
CA VAL A 239 -14.58 31.86 -8.33
C VAL A 239 -14.27 33.30 -8.75
N THR A 240 -14.92 33.76 -9.82
CA THR A 240 -14.72 35.11 -10.37
C THR A 240 -15.51 36.15 -9.59
N ASP A 241 -14.81 37.14 -9.02
CA ASP A 241 -15.30 38.29 -8.24
C ASP A 241 -16.10 37.98 -6.97
N GLY A 242 -15.47 38.24 -5.81
CA GLY A 242 -16.16 38.70 -4.60
C GLY A 242 -16.60 37.66 -3.57
N ALA A 243 -16.46 36.35 -3.84
CA ALA A 243 -16.52 35.33 -2.78
C ALA A 243 -15.12 35.13 -2.18
N VAL A 244 -15.05 34.91 -0.86
CA VAL A 244 -13.79 34.98 -0.11
C VAL A 244 -12.90 33.79 -0.44
N THR A 245 -11.64 34.07 -0.77
CA THR A 245 -10.62 33.07 -1.12
C THR A 245 -9.70 32.87 0.08
N HIS A 246 -9.88 31.76 0.80
CA HIS A 246 -9.12 31.48 2.02
C HIS A 246 -7.82 30.77 1.67
N THR A 247 -6.71 31.46 1.93
CA THR A 247 -5.32 31.00 1.71
C THR A 247 -4.48 31.17 2.99
N GLY A 248 -5.14 31.18 4.15
CA GLY A 248 -4.57 31.03 5.49
C GLY A 248 -3.40 31.96 5.88
N ALA A 249 -3.56 33.28 5.89
CA ALA A 249 -2.54 34.24 6.31
C ALA A 249 -2.30 34.32 7.85
N SER A 250 -2.21 33.18 8.55
CA SER A 250 -2.14 33.12 10.02
C SER A 250 -0.73 33.30 10.58
N SER A 251 -0.43 34.47 11.16
CA SER A 251 0.70 34.58 12.09
C SER A 251 0.49 33.71 13.33
N GLY A 252 1.55 33.11 13.88
CA GLY A 252 1.51 32.41 15.17
C GLY A 252 0.84 31.02 15.16
N ALA A 253 0.38 30.52 14.01
CA ALA A 253 -0.10 29.14 13.86
C ALA A 253 1.05 28.12 13.74
N ILE A 254 2.27 28.57 13.42
CA ILE A 254 3.49 27.76 13.32
C ILE A 254 4.62 28.55 13.99
N THR A 255 5.17 28.04 15.09
CA THR A 255 6.14 28.76 15.93
C THR A 255 7.26 27.86 16.45
N TYR A 256 8.44 28.42 16.69
CA TYR A 256 9.53 27.69 17.33
C TYR A 256 9.19 27.38 18.79
N ALA A 257 9.34 26.12 19.19
CA ALA A 257 8.93 25.64 20.51
C ALA A 257 10.07 25.67 21.55
N THR A 258 11.26 26.12 21.15
CA THR A 258 12.48 26.35 21.96
C THR A 258 13.25 27.54 21.38
N ASP A 259 14.24 28.07 22.10
CA ASP A 259 15.27 28.93 21.51
C ASP A 259 16.29 28.07 20.71
N GLY A 260 17.02 28.65 19.75
CA GLY A 260 18.11 27.92 19.09
C GLY A 260 18.70 28.55 17.83
N SER A 261 19.47 27.74 17.08
CA SER A 261 20.03 28.10 15.77
C SER A 261 20.36 26.87 14.93
N TYR A 262 19.93 26.83 13.66
CA TYR A 262 20.22 25.75 12.73
C TYR A 262 20.79 26.28 11.40
N THR A 263 21.38 25.38 10.62
CA THR A 263 21.61 25.61 9.18
C THR A 263 20.51 24.86 8.44
N ASN A 264 19.73 25.54 7.60
CA ASN A 264 18.73 24.89 6.75
C ASN A 264 19.44 23.93 5.78
N PRO A 265 19.14 22.61 5.77
CA PRO A 265 19.86 21.66 4.92
C PRO A 265 19.61 21.88 3.42
N TYR A 266 18.50 22.49 3.02
CA TYR A 266 18.13 22.71 1.61
C TYR A 266 18.64 24.06 1.08
N THR A 267 18.54 25.14 1.87
CA THR A 267 18.98 26.49 1.44
C THR A 267 20.38 26.87 1.93
N GLN A 268 20.96 26.12 2.86
CA GLN A 268 22.22 26.43 3.56
C GLN A 268 22.21 27.75 4.36
N GLU A 269 21.04 28.38 4.55
CA GLU A 269 20.87 29.56 5.39
C GLU A 269 21.08 29.24 6.87
N LYS A 270 21.67 30.18 7.63
CA LYS A 270 21.83 30.06 9.08
C LYS A 270 20.77 30.87 9.81
N VAL A 271 19.85 30.17 10.45
CA VAL A 271 18.72 30.75 11.18
C VAL A 271 19.03 30.78 12.68
N THR A 272 18.52 31.78 13.39
CA THR A 272 18.57 31.91 14.86
C THR A 272 17.22 32.46 15.31
N PHE A 273 16.69 31.91 16.40
CA PHE A 273 15.28 32.07 16.79
C PHE A 273 15.09 31.97 18.30
N GLU A 274 14.06 32.64 18.83
CA GLU A 274 13.61 32.55 20.22
C GLU A 274 12.27 31.77 20.30
N ALA A 275 11.97 31.16 21.44
CA ALA A 275 10.73 30.40 21.61
C ALA A 275 9.49 31.29 21.46
N GLY A 276 8.57 30.91 20.56
CA GLY A 276 7.39 31.69 20.18
C GLY A 276 7.57 32.56 18.94
N ASP A 277 8.79 32.70 18.39
CA ASP A 277 8.99 33.27 17.05
C ASP A 277 8.24 32.43 16.00
N GLU A 278 7.72 33.08 14.95
CA GLU A 278 7.12 32.39 13.81
C GLU A 278 8.17 31.56 13.06
N ALA A 279 7.88 30.28 12.82
CA ALA A 279 8.74 29.38 12.07
C ALA A 279 8.26 29.22 10.61
N PRO A 280 9.12 28.75 9.69
CA PRO A 280 8.69 28.20 8.40
C PRO A 280 7.71 27.02 8.57
N PHE A 281 7.00 26.65 7.51
CA PHE A 281 6.03 25.54 7.54
C PHE A 281 6.64 24.23 8.07
N VAL A 282 7.88 23.91 7.69
CA VAL A 282 8.63 22.74 8.18
C VAL A 282 10.02 23.18 8.62
N VAL A 283 10.52 22.61 9.72
CA VAL A 283 11.94 22.72 10.10
C VAL A 283 12.44 21.34 10.54
N VAL A 284 13.43 20.81 9.84
CA VAL A 284 14.01 19.48 10.14
C VAL A 284 14.82 19.54 11.44
N GLY A 285 14.58 18.60 12.35
CA GLY A 285 15.34 18.45 13.60
C GLY A 285 15.07 19.49 14.69
N VAL A 286 14.15 20.44 14.48
CA VAL A 286 13.82 21.51 15.46
C VAL A 286 12.41 21.31 16.02
N PRO A 287 12.16 21.51 17.32
CA PRO A 287 10.81 21.49 17.88
C PRO A 287 9.97 22.68 17.39
N ILE A 288 8.91 22.40 16.63
CA ILE A 288 7.95 23.39 16.11
C ILE A 288 6.56 23.15 16.72
N SER A 289 5.94 24.19 17.27
CA SER A 289 4.57 24.19 17.75
C SER A 289 3.60 24.57 16.63
N TYR A 290 2.72 23.64 16.27
CA TYR A 290 1.70 23.78 15.23
C TYR A 290 0.31 23.94 15.85
N LYS A 291 -0.50 24.86 15.31
CA LYS A 291 -1.92 25.04 15.65
C LYS A 291 -2.81 24.68 14.45
N PRO A 292 -3.13 23.39 14.21
CA PRO A 292 -3.99 23.01 13.09
C PRO A 292 -5.36 23.68 13.08
N PHE A 293 -5.75 24.16 11.90
CA PHE A 293 -7.07 24.70 11.59
C PHE A 293 -7.41 24.42 10.13
N ASN A 294 -8.67 24.56 9.76
CA ASN A 294 -9.14 24.37 8.38
C ASN A 294 -8.81 25.59 7.48
N TYR A 295 -7.55 25.71 7.06
CA TYR A 295 -7.06 26.80 6.19
C TYR A 295 -7.72 26.86 4.80
N TYR A 296 -8.44 25.80 4.37
CA TYR A 296 -9.27 25.83 3.15
C TYR A 296 -10.51 26.75 3.30
N LYS A 297 -10.93 27.03 4.54
CA LYS A 297 -12.13 27.81 4.88
C LYS A 297 -11.87 29.11 5.66
N TYR A 298 -10.69 29.25 6.26
CA TYR A 298 -10.40 30.34 7.20
C TYR A 298 -9.05 30.99 6.90
N GLU A 299 -8.93 32.30 7.17
CA GLU A 299 -7.69 33.04 6.95
C GLU A 299 -6.72 32.90 8.14
N THR A 300 -7.22 32.78 9.37
CA THR A 300 -6.38 32.57 10.55
C THR A 300 -6.91 31.45 11.46
N TYR A 301 -6.04 30.95 12.35
CA TYR A 301 -6.44 30.08 13.46
C TYR A 301 -7.53 30.72 14.33
N ASP A 302 -7.40 32.02 14.63
CA ASP A 302 -8.35 32.75 15.47
C ASP A 302 -9.73 32.89 14.80
N ASP A 303 -9.77 33.13 13.47
CA ASP A 303 -11.02 33.15 12.69
C ASP A 303 -11.69 31.77 12.67
N ALA A 304 -10.89 30.70 12.50
CA ALA A 304 -11.38 29.33 12.51
C ALA A 304 -11.98 28.96 13.88
N LEU A 305 -11.27 29.28 14.96
CA LEU A 305 -11.73 29.07 16.34
C LEU A 305 -13.02 29.85 16.63
N LEU A 306 -13.08 31.13 16.25
CA LEU A 306 -14.27 31.97 16.39
C LEU A 306 -15.47 31.47 15.56
N ALA A 307 -15.21 30.85 14.41
CA ALA A 307 -16.23 30.24 13.56
C ALA A 307 -16.65 28.82 13.97
N GLY A 308 -16.07 28.26 15.03
CA GLY A 308 -16.38 26.91 15.51
C GLY A 308 -15.76 25.78 14.66
N ASP A 309 -14.63 26.02 14.00
CA ASP A 309 -13.91 24.99 13.24
C ASP A 309 -13.53 23.79 14.15
N PRO A 310 -13.93 22.55 13.81
CA PRO A 310 -13.65 21.38 14.66
C PRO A 310 -12.16 21.15 14.97
N MET A 311 -11.26 21.53 14.06
CA MET A 311 -9.82 21.41 14.25
C MET A 311 -9.31 22.49 15.23
N ALA A 312 -9.62 23.76 14.97
CA ALA A 312 -9.19 24.86 15.84
C ALA A 312 -9.78 24.75 17.27
N VAL A 313 -11.07 24.41 17.40
CA VAL A 313 -11.70 24.16 18.72
C VAL A 313 -11.05 22.98 19.45
N SER A 314 -10.61 21.94 18.71
CA SER A 314 -9.87 20.82 19.28
C SER A 314 -8.47 21.23 19.76
N VAL A 315 -7.76 22.07 19.01
CA VAL A 315 -6.47 22.62 19.44
C VAL A 315 -6.66 23.47 20.70
N GLU A 316 -7.62 24.38 20.72
CA GLU A 316 -7.92 25.21 21.89
C GLU A 316 -8.21 24.33 23.12
N THR A 317 -9.13 23.37 22.99
CA THR A 317 -9.56 22.48 24.08
C THR A 317 -8.43 21.64 24.66
N PHE A 318 -7.63 20.98 23.82
CA PHE A 318 -6.66 19.97 24.27
C PHE A 318 -5.21 20.48 24.39
N THR A 319 -4.96 21.75 24.01
CA THR A 319 -3.64 22.39 24.12
C THR A 319 -3.65 23.70 24.90
N GLY A 320 -4.80 24.26 25.26
CA GLY A 320 -4.91 25.60 25.83
C GLY A 320 -4.56 26.71 24.84
N GLY A 321 -4.75 26.43 23.54
CA GLY A 321 -4.36 27.30 22.43
C GLY A 321 -2.88 27.29 22.07
N ASP A 322 -2.02 26.56 22.79
CA ASP A 322 -0.56 26.49 22.51
C ASP A 322 -0.22 25.73 21.21
N GLY A 323 -1.10 24.85 20.73
CA GLY A 323 -0.79 23.92 19.64
C GLY A 323 -0.06 22.66 20.10
N TYR A 324 0.36 21.83 19.15
CA TYR A 324 1.13 20.61 19.38
C TYR A 324 2.58 20.82 18.93
N THR A 325 3.56 20.50 19.78
CA THR A 325 4.99 20.56 19.43
C THR A 325 5.47 19.25 18.81
N ILE A 326 6.07 19.30 17.61
CA ILE A 326 6.61 18.17 16.86
C ILE A 326 8.06 18.44 16.45
N VAL A 327 8.90 17.41 16.40
CA VAL A 327 10.19 17.40 15.70
C VAL A 327 10.08 16.54 14.45
N ILE A 328 10.11 17.16 13.26
CA ILE A 328 10.08 16.43 11.97
C ILE A 328 11.52 15.99 11.61
N PRO A 329 11.77 14.71 11.30
CA PRO A 329 13.13 14.20 11.04
C PRO A 329 13.61 14.35 9.58
N GLY A 330 12.73 14.65 8.63
CA GLY A 330 13.03 14.76 7.19
C GLY A 330 11.76 14.61 6.34
N PHE A 331 11.93 14.47 5.03
CA PHE A 331 10.83 14.29 4.06
C PHE A 331 10.77 12.85 3.48
N PRO A 332 9.63 12.43 2.90
CA PRO A 332 9.52 11.20 2.12
C PRO A 332 10.57 11.08 1.01
N GLY A 333 10.98 9.85 0.72
CA GLY A 333 12.00 9.55 -0.30
C GLY A 333 13.45 9.92 0.08
N GLU A 334 13.67 10.63 1.19
CA GLU A 334 15.01 10.94 1.66
C GLU A 334 15.69 9.71 2.30
N LYS A 335 17.00 9.61 2.09
CA LYS A 335 17.84 8.48 2.46
C LYS A 335 19.02 8.90 3.33
N PHE A 336 19.58 7.93 4.05
CA PHE A 336 20.87 8.02 4.73
C PHE A 336 21.66 6.71 4.54
N THR A 337 22.98 6.77 4.71
CA THR A 337 23.86 5.61 4.53
C THR A 337 23.92 4.76 5.81
N ILE A 338 23.81 3.44 5.65
CA ILE A 338 24.11 2.44 6.67
C ILE A 338 25.40 1.73 6.25
N SER A 339 26.49 2.00 6.95
CA SER A 339 27.78 1.31 6.72
C SER A 339 27.78 -0.12 7.24
N GLU A 340 28.66 -0.99 6.72
CA GLU A 340 28.91 -2.35 7.24
C GLU A 340 29.23 -2.35 8.75
N ASP A 341 29.96 -1.32 9.23
CA ASP A 341 30.32 -1.14 10.65
C ASP A 341 29.15 -0.63 11.54
N THR A 342 27.94 -0.40 11.00
CA THR A 342 26.81 0.19 11.76
C THR A 342 26.19 -0.84 12.69
N PRO A 343 26.27 -0.68 14.03
CA PRO A 343 25.82 -1.72 14.96
C PRO A 343 24.33 -2.00 14.86
N ASN A 344 23.97 -3.29 14.81
CA ASN A 344 22.58 -3.79 14.82
C ASN A 344 21.71 -3.27 13.66
N ALA A 345 22.34 -2.90 12.54
CA ALA A 345 21.67 -2.20 11.43
C ALA A 345 22.05 -2.67 10.01
N TYR A 346 23.14 -3.41 9.83
CA TYR A 346 23.57 -3.90 8.52
C TYR A 346 23.44 -5.42 8.42
N ASN A 347 22.90 -5.90 7.30
CA ASN A 347 22.75 -7.32 6.99
C ASN A 347 23.43 -7.62 5.64
N ALA A 348 24.53 -8.36 5.67
CA ALA A 348 25.28 -8.72 4.45
C ALA A 348 24.58 -9.77 3.58
N ASP A 349 23.65 -10.55 4.18
CA ASP A 349 22.86 -11.60 3.53
C ASP A 349 21.43 -11.10 3.21
N ALA A 350 21.27 -9.79 3.03
CA ALA A 350 20.01 -9.15 2.64
C ALA A 350 19.79 -9.17 1.12
N GLU A 351 18.58 -9.51 0.70
CA GLU A 351 18.12 -9.39 -0.69
C GLU A 351 17.71 -7.94 -1.06
N TYR A 352 17.87 -7.00 -0.12
CA TYR A 352 17.60 -5.57 -0.25
C TYR A 352 18.90 -4.76 -0.03
N ASP A 353 18.88 -3.45 -0.29
CA ASP A 353 20.07 -2.61 -0.14
C ASP A 353 20.40 -2.30 1.33
N ALA A 354 21.10 -3.20 2.00
CA ALA A 354 21.57 -2.99 3.37
C ALA A 354 22.43 -1.72 3.56
N GLY A 355 22.97 -1.13 2.48
CA GLY A 355 23.69 0.15 2.50
C GLY A 355 22.80 1.39 2.68
N THR A 356 21.48 1.26 2.48
CA THR A 356 20.51 2.35 2.51
C THR A 356 19.58 2.25 3.73
N GLY A 357 19.37 3.39 4.40
CA GLY A 357 18.27 3.64 5.33
C GLY A 357 17.37 4.77 4.81
N HIS A 358 16.09 4.75 5.18
CA HIS A 358 15.05 5.66 4.68
C HIS A 358 14.51 6.55 5.79
N ILE A 359 14.03 7.76 5.49
CA ILE A 359 13.29 8.56 6.47
C ILE A 359 11.90 7.95 6.71
N VAL A 360 11.70 7.40 7.90
CA VAL A 360 10.44 6.86 8.41
C VAL A 360 9.85 7.88 9.38
N LEU A 361 8.61 8.32 9.14
CA LEU A 361 7.90 9.26 10.02
C LEU A 361 7.13 8.49 11.12
N THR A 362 6.93 9.10 12.28
CA THR A 362 5.87 8.62 13.21
C THR A 362 4.49 9.12 12.79
N TRP A 363 3.41 8.53 13.31
CA TRP A 363 2.03 8.93 12.97
C TRP A 363 1.76 10.43 13.12
N THR A 364 2.24 11.05 14.20
CA THR A 364 2.06 12.50 14.43
C THR A 364 3.05 13.35 13.64
N GLU A 365 4.28 12.89 13.39
CA GLU A 365 5.19 13.56 12.44
C GLU A 365 4.60 13.56 11.01
N TYR A 366 3.99 12.45 10.57
CA TYR A 366 3.31 12.31 9.29
C TYR A 366 2.08 13.22 9.18
N GLY A 367 1.25 13.30 10.22
CA GLY A 367 0.15 14.27 10.28
C GLY A 367 0.61 15.72 10.21
N ALA A 368 1.60 16.10 11.02
CA ALA A 368 2.16 17.45 11.03
C ALA A 368 2.79 17.85 9.68
N LEU A 369 3.59 16.96 9.09
CA LEU A 369 4.18 17.19 7.77
C LEU A 369 3.09 17.34 6.68
N SER A 370 2.11 16.43 6.67
CA SER A 370 1.01 16.45 5.71
C SER A 370 0.27 17.79 5.76
N TRP A 371 -0.20 18.19 6.94
CA TRP A 371 -0.90 19.46 7.16
C TRP A 371 -0.05 20.68 6.79
N ALA A 372 1.22 20.72 7.21
CA ALA A 372 2.10 21.86 6.97
C ALA A 372 2.44 22.04 5.47
N CYS A 373 2.72 20.94 4.76
CA CYS A 373 2.97 21.00 3.32
C CYS A 373 1.70 21.42 2.55
N THR A 374 0.54 20.82 2.84
CA THR A 374 -0.71 21.19 2.15
C THR A 374 -1.17 22.60 2.48
N TYR A 375 -0.92 23.08 3.70
CA TYR A 375 -1.16 24.47 4.07
C TYR A 375 -0.31 25.42 3.19
N MET A 376 1.00 25.16 3.03
CA MET A 376 1.85 25.95 2.12
C MET A 376 1.34 25.90 0.67
N LEU A 377 1.07 24.70 0.15
CA LEU A 377 0.70 24.47 -1.25
C LEU A 377 -0.62 25.14 -1.68
N ASN A 378 -1.56 25.32 -0.75
CA ASN A 378 -2.79 26.08 -0.99
C ASN A 378 -2.63 27.58 -0.68
N SER A 379 -1.64 27.96 0.13
CA SER A 379 -1.37 29.35 0.50
C SER A 379 -0.63 30.15 -0.57
N PHE A 380 0.21 29.50 -1.38
CA PHE A 380 1.09 30.14 -2.36
C PHE A 380 0.81 29.69 -3.80
N ALA A 381 1.09 30.58 -4.76
CA ALA A 381 0.94 30.31 -6.19
C ALA A 381 2.23 29.69 -6.78
N TRP A 382 2.61 28.52 -6.27
CA TRP A 382 3.84 27.78 -6.60
C TRP A 382 3.75 26.98 -7.91
N SER A 383 2.54 26.57 -8.30
CA SER A 383 2.28 25.82 -9.52
C SER A 383 1.86 26.75 -10.65
N GLU A 384 2.21 26.43 -11.89
CA GLU A 384 1.63 27.09 -13.06
C GLU A 384 1.58 26.21 -14.31
N LYS A 385 0.88 26.70 -15.33
CA LYS A 385 0.89 26.12 -16.67
C LYS A 385 2.20 26.46 -17.37
N ASN A 386 2.99 25.44 -17.74
CA ASN A 386 4.12 25.58 -18.64
C ASN A 386 3.64 26.15 -20.00
N PRO A 387 4.18 27.29 -20.46
CA PRO A 387 3.69 27.96 -21.67
C PRO A 387 4.03 27.23 -22.97
N ASP A 388 5.12 26.46 -22.99
CA ASP A 388 5.66 25.81 -24.19
C ASP A 388 5.05 24.43 -24.42
N THR A 389 4.84 23.66 -23.34
CA THR A 389 4.27 22.31 -23.40
C THR A 389 2.77 22.27 -23.06
N GLY A 390 2.25 23.30 -22.37
CA GLY A 390 0.88 23.35 -21.87
C GLY A 390 0.61 22.51 -20.62
N LEU A 391 1.64 21.88 -20.06
CA LEU A 391 1.60 20.99 -18.89
C LEU A 391 1.68 21.77 -17.58
N VAL A 392 1.78 21.07 -16.45
CA VAL A 392 2.12 21.68 -15.15
C VAL A 392 3.63 21.85 -15.00
N ARG A 393 4.04 22.87 -14.23
CA ARG A 393 5.40 23.04 -13.72
C ARG A 393 5.39 23.73 -12.36
N VAL A 394 6.48 23.57 -11.61
CA VAL A 394 6.83 24.51 -10.53
C VAL A 394 7.21 25.85 -11.17
N LYS A 395 6.76 26.94 -10.57
CA LYS A 395 6.93 28.31 -11.04
C LYS A 395 8.30 28.87 -10.68
N GLU A 396 8.95 29.54 -11.64
CA GLU A 396 10.20 30.27 -11.41
C GLU A 396 10.07 31.26 -10.25
N HIS A 397 11.12 31.37 -9.43
CA HIS A 397 11.13 32.15 -8.18
C HIS A 397 12.47 32.88 -8.01
N ASP A 398 12.47 33.88 -7.13
CA ASP A 398 13.68 34.41 -6.50
C ASP A 398 13.84 33.87 -5.07
N ALA A 399 14.98 34.17 -4.43
CA ALA A 399 15.28 33.78 -3.05
C ALA A 399 14.33 34.37 -1.98
N THR A 400 13.31 35.14 -2.37
CA THR A 400 12.24 35.65 -1.50
C THR A 400 10.84 35.21 -1.94
N TYR A 401 10.77 34.31 -2.94
CA TYR A 401 9.56 33.73 -3.52
C TYR A 401 8.52 34.76 -4.00
N THR A 402 8.97 35.92 -4.51
CA THR A 402 8.09 37.02 -4.97
C THR A 402 7.01 36.56 -5.95
N GLN A 403 7.37 35.66 -6.86
CA GLN A 403 6.56 35.13 -7.95
C GLN A 403 5.43 34.23 -7.43
N TRP A 404 5.65 33.54 -6.31
CA TRP A 404 4.67 32.66 -5.67
C TRP A 404 3.69 33.45 -4.77
N LYS A 405 4.01 34.71 -4.43
CA LYS A 405 3.16 35.59 -3.61
C LYS A 405 1.99 36.20 -4.37
N SER A 406 1.75 35.82 -5.64
CA SER A 406 0.52 36.15 -6.37
C SER A 406 0.13 35.14 -7.46
N GLY A 407 -1.15 34.76 -7.52
CA GLY A 407 -1.72 33.85 -8.52
C GLY A 407 -2.88 33.00 -7.97
N GLU A 408 -3.19 31.89 -8.64
CA GLU A 408 -4.03 30.83 -8.07
C GLU A 408 -3.18 29.94 -7.15
N GLY A 409 -3.73 29.52 -6.01
CA GLY A 409 -3.10 28.54 -5.11
C GLY A 409 -3.41 27.10 -5.54
N GLY A 410 -2.69 26.15 -4.94
CA GLY A 410 -2.84 24.72 -5.27
C GLY A 410 -2.06 24.30 -6.53
N VAL A 411 -2.46 23.19 -7.14
CA VAL A 411 -1.76 22.59 -8.29
C VAL A 411 -2.48 22.87 -9.60
N TYR A 412 -1.76 23.29 -10.64
CA TYR A 412 -2.30 23.37 -12.00
C TYR A 412 -2.43 21.97 -12.60
N THR A 413 -3.56 21.68 -13.24
CA THR A 413 -3.79 20.44 -14.01
C THR A 413 -4.33 20.76 -15.40
N THR A 414 -4.48 19.75 -16.26
CA THR A 414 -5.14 19.89 -17.57
C THR A 414 -6.59 20.39 -17.48
N ALA A 415 -7.27 20.21 -16.32
CA ALA A 415 -8.61 20.72 -16.04
C ALA A 415 -8.62 22.07 -15.29
N GLY A 416 -7.46 22.70 -15.07
CA GLY A 416 -7.29 23.94 -14.29
C GLY A 416 -6.71 23.68 -12.90
N TYR A 417 -6.72 24.67 -12.02
CA TYR A 417 -6.19 24.50 -10.66
C TYR A 417 -7.11 23.67 -9.75
N TYR A 418 -6.49 22.88 -8.89
CA TYR A 418 -7.11 22.11 -7.82
C TYR A 418 -6.46 22.52 -6.49
N ASN A 419 -7.26 22.57 -5.42
CA ASN A 419 -6.71 22.59 -4.07
C ASN A 419 -5.92 21.29 -3.85
N VAL A 420 -4.86 21.35 -3.04
CA VAL A 420 -3.97 20.21 -2.78
C VAL A 420 -4.31 19.59 -1.42
N TYR A 421 -4.32 18.27 -1.37
CA TYR A 421 -4.76 17.46 -0.24
C TYR A 421 -3.63 16.53 0.23
N GLY A 422 -3.60 16.22 1.52
CA GLY A 422 -2.60 15.36 2.12
C GLY A 422 -2.74 13.93 1.61
N GLY A 423 -3.96 13.45 1.45
CA GLY A 423 -4.25 12.13 0.91
C GLY A 423 -5.56 11.56 1.44
N GLU A 424 -5.75 10.26 1.21
CA GLU A 424 -6.90 9.50 1.72
C GLU A 424 -6.40 8.34 2.58
N GLN A 425 -6.64 8.42 3.89
CA GLN A 425 -6.33 7.36 4.86
C GLN A 425 -7.46 7.28 5.89
N PHE A 426 -8.62 6.77 5.45
CA PHE A 426 -9.77 6.52 6.33
C PHE A 426 -10.28 5.07 6.21
N GLU A 427 -11.26 4.74 7.04
CA GLU A 427 -11.92 3.44 7.06
C GLU A 427 -12.87 3.27 5.86
N HIS A 428 -12.38 2.79 4.72
CA HIS A 428 -13.23 2.53 3.55
C HIS A 428 -14.21 1.38 3.83
N VAL A 429 -15.51 1.70 3.81
CA VAL A 429 -16.58 0.68 3.84
C VAL A 429 -16.85 0.09 2.43
N SER A 430 -16.40 0.78 1.37
CA SER A 430 -16.74 0.48 -0.02
C SER A 430 -15.86 -0.55 -0.74
N GLY A 431 -14.81 -1.08 -0.09
CA GLY A 431 -13.84 -2.03 -0.68
C GLY A 431 -14.35 -3.47 -0.87
N GLY A 432 -15.66 -3.67 -0.95
CA GLY A 432 -16.28 -5.00 -1.07
C GLY A 432 -15.80 -5.99 0.01
N ALA A 433 -15.42 -7.19 -0.42
CA ALA A 433 -15.08 -8.32 0.45
C ALA A 433 -13.68 -8.26 1.10
N GLU A 434 -13.02 -7.08 1.17
CA GLU A 434 -11.70 -6.91 1.82
C GLU A 434 -11.81 -6.38 3.25
N GLY A 435 -12.99 -5.88 3.64
CA GLY A 435 -13.29 -5.37 4.97
C GLY A 435 -12.84 -3.93 5.19
N PRO A 436 -13.41 -3.22 6.18
CA PRO A 436 -12.94 -1.89 6.55
C PRO A 436 -11.53 -1.95 7.14
N ASN A 437 -10.89 -0.78 7.20
CA ASN A 437 -9.64 -0.52 7.93
C ASN A 437 -8.35 -1.05 7.27
N LEU A 438 -8.34 -1.22 5.94
CA LEU A 438 -7.15 -1.63 5.16
C LEU A 438 -5.89 -0.81 5.51
N TYR A 439 -6.04 0.51 5.63
CA TYR A 439 -4.96 1.44 6.00
C TYR A 439 -4.47 1.31 7.45
N VAL A 440 -5.28 0.78 8.36
CA VAL A 440 -4.97 0.67 9.80
C VAL A 440 -4.00 -0.49 10.08
N ASN A 441 -3.97 -1.52 9.23
CA ASN A 441 -3.13 -2.71 9.41
C ASN A 441 -1.61 -2.37 9.49
N PRO A 442 -1.03 -1.60 8.55
CA PRO A 442 0.30 -0.98 8.70
C PRO A 442 0.58 -0.31 10.05
N TRP A 443 -0.40 0.43 10.60
CA TRP A 443 -0.24 1.18 11.84
C TRP A 443 -0.17 0.22 13.03
N LEU A 444 -1.05 -0.78 13.07
CA LEU A 444 -1.07 -1.82 14.11
C LEU A 444 0.22 -2.64 14.14
N TYR A 445 0.73 -3.05 12.97
CA TYR A 445 2.01 -3.76 12.86
C TYR A 445 3.16 -3.01 13.56
N SER A 446 3.16 -1.67 13.43
CA SER A 446 4.20 -0.80 13.98
C SER A 446 4.13 -0.53 15.49
N ASN A 447 3.03 -0.90 16.15
CA ASN A 447 2.88 -0.81 17.61
C ASN A 447 2.84 -2.19 18.28
N ASP A 448 3.25 -3.25 17.58
CA ASP A 448 3.09 -4.66 17.97
C ASP A 448 1.65 -4.95 18.45
N ALA A 449 0.70 -4.77 17.53
CA ALA A 449 -0.71 -5.10 17.70
C ALA A 449 -1.31 -5.82 16.48
N SER A 450 -2.36 -6.62 16.71
CA SER A 450 -3.19 -7.24 15.65
C SER A 450 -4.68 -7.18 16.01
N TYR A 451 -5.57 -7.26 15.01
CA TYR A 451 -6.99 -7.56 15.29
C TYR A 451 -7.11 -9.02 15.77
N ILE A 452 -6.59 -9.90 14.91
CA ILE A 452 -6.32 -11.33 15.06
C ILE A 452 -5.11 -11.62 14.17
N ASP A 453 -4.54 -12.81 14.31
CA ASP A 453 -3.46 -13.32 13.47
C ASP A 453 -3.54 -14.86 13.40
N GLN A 454 -2.46 -15.53 12.97
CA GLN A 454 -2.42 -16.98 12.86
C GLN A 454 -2.46 -17.68 14.22
N THR A 455 -1.85 -17.08 15.24
CA THR A 455 -1.79 -17.62 16.60
C THR A 455 -3.03 -17.25 17.41
N ASN A 456 -3.47 -15.99 17.31
CA ASN A 456 -4.60 -15.50 18.07
C ASN A 456 -5.87 -15.36 17.21
N THR A 457 -6.88 -16.18 17.55
CA THR A 457 -8.18 -16.24 16.88
C THR A 457 -9.28 -15.44 17.58
N LYS A 458 -8.95 -14.36 18.31
CA LYS A 458 -9.90 -13.54 19.08
C LYS A 458 -9.73 -12.04 18.78
N SER A 459 -10.76 -11.41 18.23
CA SER A 459 -10.81 -9.94 18.11
C SER A 459 -10.99 -9.23 19.46
N LEU A 460 -11.17 -9.97 20.56
CA LEU A 460 -11.25 -9.49 21.95
C LEU A 460 -10.03 -9.90 22.78
N ASN A 461 -9.38 -8.92 23.40
CA ASN A 461 -8.42 -9.13 24.49
C ASN A 461 -9.20 -9.31 25.80
N GLU A 462 -9.31 -10.53 26.30
CA GLU A 462 -10.23 -10.88 27.39
C GLU A 462 -9.68 -10.64 28.81
N SER A 463 -8.41 -10.21 28.94
CA SER A 463 -7.74 -10.09 30.24
C SER A 463 -6.78 -8.90 30.35
N ARG A 464 -6.65 -8.36 31.58
CA ARG A 464 -5.68 -7.33 31.95
C ARG A 464 -4.82 -7.85 33.10
N GLY A 465 -3.57 -8.20 32.80
CA GLY A 465 -2.74 -9.04 33.66
C GLY A 465 -3.47 -10.33 34.07
N ASN A 466 -3.48 -10.65 35.37
CA ASN A 466 -4.16 -11.83 35.91
C ASN A 466 -5.69 -11.67 36.07
N THR A 467 -6.29 -10.57 35.58
CA THR A 467 -7.72 -10.28 35.71
C THR A 467 -8.44 -10.57 34.41
N ALA A 468 -9.35 -11.55 34.39
CA ALA A 468 -10.29 -11.70 33.29
C ALA A 468 -11.28 -10.53 33.31
N ILE A 469 -11.32 -9.74 32.24
CA ILE A 469 -12.23 -8.59 32.07
C ILE A 469 -13.46 -8.97 31.25
N ALA A 470 -13.34 -9.95 30.35
CA ALA A 470 -14.43 -10.58 29.62
C ALA A 470 -14.45 -12.10 29.81
N SER A 471 -15.59 -12.73 29.51
CA SER A 471 -15.78 -14.18 29.59
C SER A 471 -16.82 -14.67 28.58
N SER A 472 -16.82 -15.96 28.27
CA SER A 472 -17.75 -16.58 27.33
C SER A 472 -18.67 -17.61 27.99
N THR A 473 -19.87 -17.77 27.42
CA THR A 473 -20.82 -18.85 27.73
C THR A 473 -21.29 -19.45 26.40
N GLY A 474 -20.59 -20.49 25.94
CA GLY A 474 -20.69 -20.94 24.56
C GLY A 474 -20.13 -19.88 23.60
N ASN A 475 -20.76 -19.70 22.44
CA ASN A 475 -20.34 -18.73 21.42
C ASN A 475 -20.76 -17.28 21.73
N THR A 476 -20.99 -16.93 22.99
CA THR A 476 -21.43 -15.59 23.42
C THR A 476 -20.51 -15.06 24.50
N TRP A 477 -19.86 -13.94 24.21
CA TRP A 477 -18.97 -13.21 25.10
C TRP A 477 -19.68 -12.05 25.80
N SER A 478 -19.23 -11.73 27.01
CA SER A 478 -19.75 -10.62 27.82
C SER A 478 -18.67 -10.11 28.77
N TRP A 479 -18.77 -8.83 29.13
CA TRP A 479 -17.95 -8.24 30.19
C TRP A 479 -18.25 -8.89 31.55
N THR A 480 -17.24 -8.92 32.43
CA THR A 480 -17.34 -9.44 33.80
C THR A 480 -17.55 -8.31 34.81
N ASP A 481 -17.86 -8.65 36.06
CA ASP A 481 -17.92 -7.68 37.18
C ASP A 481 -16.56 -7.01 37.52
N ALA A 482 -15.48 -7.32 36.80
CA ALA A 482 -14.17 -6.69 36.98
C ALA A 482 -14.03 -5.34 36.26
N VAL A 483 -14.92 -5.04 35.29
CA VAL A 483 -14.94 -3.75 34.58
C VAL A 483 -15.80 -2.71 35.32
N ASN A 484 -15.49 -1.44 35.15
CA ASN A 484 -16.21 -0.31 35.73
C ASN A 484 -16.68 0.63 34.60
N PRO A 485 -17.98 0.84 34.39
CA PRO A 485 -18.50 1.65 33.27
C PRO A 485 -18.06 3.12 33.28
N ASN A 486 -17.49 3.63 34.39
CA ASN A 486 -16.95 4.98 34.52
C ASN A 486 -15.41 5.06 34.32
N ASP A 487 -14.72 3.92 34.21
CA ASP A 487 -13.28 3.82 33.93
C ASP A 487 -13.08 2.96 32.69
N LEU A 488 -12.90 3.63 31.55
CA LEU A 488 -12.75 2.95 30.26
C LEU A 488 -11.51 2.05 30.20
N SER A 489 -10.46 2.34 30.98
CA SER A 489 -9.23 1.51 31.00
C SER A 489 -9.49 0.12 31.60
N SER A 490 -10.53 -0.04 32.42
CA SER A 490 -10.91 -1.35 32.99
C SER A 490 -11.42 -2.35 31.95
N TYR A 491 -11.84 -1.87 30.76
CA TYR A 491 -12.29 -2.68 29.62
C TYR A 491 -11.16 -3.03 28.64
N ILE A 492 -9.96 -2.52 28.87
CA ILE A 492 -8.84 -2.61 27.93
C ILE A 492 -7.86 -3.67 28.40
N GLY A 493 -7.64 -4.66 27.55
CA GLY A 493 -6.79 -5.81 27.83
C GLY A 493 -5.33 -5.52 27.50
N ASN A 494 -4.44 -6.36 28.04
CA ASN A 494 -3.01 -6.28 27.74
C ASN A 494 -2.30 -7.63 27.70
N ALA A 495 -3.07 -8.71 27.51
CA ALA A 495 -2.51 -9.97 27.08
C ALA A 495 -1.84 -9.81 25.71
N TYR A 496 -0.71 -10.49 25.54
CA TYR A 496 0.07 -10.52 24.32
C TYR A 496 0.50 -11.95 24.03
N GLU A 497 0.89 -12.21 22.78
CA GLU A 497 1.55 -13.44 22.35
C GLU A 497 2.92 -13.08 21.77
N GLU A 498 3.88 -14.00 21.84
CA GLU A 498 5.26 -13.77 21.41
C GLU A 498 5.40 -14.16 19.93
N LEU A 499 5.59 -13.17 19.05
CA LEU A 499 5.70 -13.36 17.60
C LEU A 499 7.08 -12.98 17.07
N GLU A 500 7.73 -13.87 16.33
CA GLU A 500 8.98 -13.56 15.64
C GLU A 500 8.78 -12.48 14.57
N LYS A 501 9.64 -11.45 14.59
CA LYS A 501 9.77 -10.43 13.53
C LYS A 501 11.24 -10.27 13.14
N THR A 502 11.51 -10.02 11.86
CA THR A 502 12.86 -9.80 11.32
C THR A 502 13.32 -8.37 11.60
N ASN A 503 14.51 -8.23 12.20
CA ASN A 503 15.18 -6.94 12.45
C ASN A 503 15.99 -6.48 11.23
N LEU A 504 16.44 -5.22 11.25
CA LEU A 504 17.24 -4.64 10.15
C LEU A 504 18.61 -5.33 9.94
N ASP A 505 19.18 -5.95 10.96
CA ASP A 505 20.42 -6.75 10.89
C ASP A 505 20.20 -8.21 10.48
N GLY A 506 18.99 -8.58 10.06
CA GLY A 506 18.63 -9.96 9.67
C GLY A 506 18.35 -10.89 10.85
N THR A 507 18.59 -10.48 12.10
CA THR A 507 18.21 -11.28 13.28
C THR A 507 16.70 -11.30 13.49
N THR A 508 16.18 -12.24 14.28
CA THR A 508 14.79 -12.21 14.76
C THR A 508 14.67 -11.55 16.13
N ARG A 509 13.52 -10.96 16.42
CA ARG A 509 13.07 -10.58 17.78
C ARG A 509 11.77 -11.29 18.13
N MET A 510 11.59 -11.68 19.40
CA MET A 510 10.26 -12.00 19.92
C MET A 510 9.51 -10.70 20.22
N SER A 511 8.57 -10.31 19.35
CA SER A 511 7.68 -9.17 19.59
C SER A 511 6.53 -9.53 20.53
N HIS A 512 6.23 -8.68 21.52
CA HIS A 512 5.08 -8.87 22.42
C HIS A 512 3.80 -8.35 21.75
N ASN A 513 3.26 -9.10 20.78
CA ASN A 513 2.14 -8.66 19.96
C ASN A 513 0.81 -8.73 20.74
N GLN A 514 0.18 -7.58 20.96
CA GLN A 514 -1.13 -7.51 21.62
C GLN A 514 -2.27 -7.72 20.61
N TYR A 515 -3.06 -8.75 20.84
CA TYR A 515 -4.22 -9.09 20.02
C TYR A 515 -5.48 -8.34 20.46
N GLY A 516 -6.45 -8.20 19.55
CA GLY A 516 -7.79 -7.74 19.83
C GLY A 516 -7.97 -6.22 19.88
N MET A 517 -9.17 -5.79 19.45
CA MET A 517 -9.57 -4.39 19.23
C MET A 517 -9.53 -3.52 20.50
N ASN A 518 -9.59 -4.13 21.69
CA ASN A 518 -9.54 -3.45 22.99
C ASN A 518 -8.20 -3.63 23.71
N SER A 519 -7.10 -3.94 23.01
CA SER A 519 -5.77 -3.97 23.64
C SER A 519 -5.14 -2.58 23.77
N GLU A 520 -4.24 -2.40 24.74
CA GLU A 520 -3.55 -1.12 25.01
C GLU A 520 -2.80 -0.59 23.76
N ASN A 521 -2.11 -1.46 23.01
CA ASN A 521 -1.41 -1.09 21.76
C ASN A 521 -2.36 -0.82 20.59
N PHE A 522 -3.46 -1.58 20.44
CA PHE A 522 -4.46 -1.37 19.39
C PHE A 522 -5.17 -0.03 19.57
N VAL A 523 -5.67 0.24 20.78
CA VAL A 523 -6.42 1.47 21.11
C VAL A 523 -5.56 2.73 20.93
N GLU A 524 -4.25 2.62 21.12
CA GLU A 524 -3.30 3.70 20.84
C GLU A 524 -3.08 3.93 19.34
N ALA A 525 -2.81 2.87 18.56
CA ALA A 525 -2.58 2.97 17.12
C ALA A 525 -3.85 3.41 16.35
N TYR A 526 -5.01 2.86 16.72
CA TYR A 526 -6.32 3.24 16.20
C TYR A 526 -6.68 4.68 16.58
N GLY A 527 -6.35 5.09 17.82
CA GLY A 527 -6.45 6.49 18.25
C GLY A 527 -5.62 7.44 17.38
N ALA A 528 -4.37 7.08 17.08
CA ALA A 528 -3.50 7.87 16.22
C ALA A 528 -4.02 7.97 14.76
N PHE A 529 -4.61 6.89 14.23
CA PHE A 529 -5.22 6.89 12.90
C PHE A 529 -6.41 7.86 12.81
N HIS A 530 -7.26 7.87 13.83
CA HIS A 530 -8.34 8.86 13.96
C HIS A 530 -7.82 10.28 14.24
N GLU A 531 -6.71 10.43 14.95
CA GLU A 531 -6.07 11.73 15.22
C GLU A 531 -5.47 12.39 13.96
N HIS A 532 -4.89 11.60 13.04
CA HIS A 532 -4.48 12.07 11.72
C HIS A 532 -5.67 12.68 10.97
N ASN A 533 -6.79 11.96 10.93
CA ASN A 533 -8.02 12.43 10.28
C ASN A 533 -8.67 13.64 11.00
N ALA A 534 -8.60 13.69 12.33
CA ALA A 534 -9.32 14.67 13.14
C ALA A 534 -8.57 16.00 13.33
N THR A 535 -7.28 15.95 13.65
CA THR A 535 -6.47 17.13 14.00
C THR A 535 -5.67 17.66 12.82
N TRP A 536 -5.14 16.78 11.98
CA TRP A 536 -4.22 17.14 10.88
C TRP A 536 -4.88 17.20 9.50
N ASN A 537 -6.22 17.06 9.47
CA ASN A 537 -7.08 16.93 8.30
C ASN A 537 -6.62 17.70 7.06
N ALA A 538 -6.14 16.94 6.08
CA ALA A 538 -5.98 17.37 4.70
C ALA A 538 -6.64 16.34 3.75
N HIS A 539 -7.79 15.79 4.14
CA HIS A 539 -8.43 14.70 3.40
C HIS A 539 -9.38 15.21 2.31
N VAL A 540 -9.14 14.75 1.08
CA VAL A 540 -9.83 15.20 -0.15
C VAL A 540 -11.37 15.21 -0.06
N GLY A 541 -11.95 14.23 0.63
CA GLY A 541 -13.40 14.15 0.81
C GLY A 541 -13.96 14.91 2.03
N GLN A 542 -13.14 15.50 2.91
CA GLN A 542 -13.56 15.98 4.25
C GLN A 542 -13.01 17.35 4.69
N THR A 543 -12.20 18.01 3.87
CA THR A 543 -11.83 19.44 4.01
C THR A 543 -13.05 20.38 4.00
N GLY A 544 -14.03 20.11 3.14
CA GLY A 544 -15.33 20.83 3.12
C GLY A 544 -15.34 22.12 2.30
N ASP A 545 -14.42 22.23 1.35
CA ASP A 545 -14.33 23.19 0.24
C ASP A 545 -15.19 22.79 -1.00
N VAL A 546 -15.93 21.67 -0.87
CA VAL A 546 -16.93 21.13 -1.80
C VAL A 546 -18.37 21.42 -1.33
N VAL A 547 -19.25 21.94 -2.21
CA VAL A 547 -20.56 22.50 -1.80
C VAL A 547 -21.71 21.52 -2.04
N THR A 548 -21.81 20.51 -1.18
CA THR A 548 -23.05 19.79 -0.82
C THR A 548 -23.84 19.06 -1.91
N ALA A 549 -23.39 19.00 -3.17
CA ALA A 549 -24.00 18.12 -4.16
C ALA A 549 -23.60 16.66 -3.87
N ALA A 550 -24.50 15.71 -4.16
CA ALA A 550 -24.22 14.29 -3.93
C ALA A 550 -23.06 13.77 -4.81
N SER A 551 -22.93 14.32 -6.02
CA SER A 551 -21.83 14.07 -6.96
C SER A 551 -20.46 14.53 -6.48
N ASP A 552 -20.40 15.50 -5.58
CA ASP A 552 -19.13 16.04 -5.09
C ASP A 552 -18.48 15.09 -4.05
N LYS A 553 -19.16 13.99 -3.72
CA LYS A 553 -18.65 12.88 -2.90
C LYS A 553 -18.08 11.72 -3.74
N ASP A 554 -18.16 11.80 -5.06
CA ASP A 554 -17.59 10.80 -5.98
C ASP A 554 -16.06 11.00 -6.16
N PHE A 555 -15.48 12.07 -5.60
CA PHE A 555 -14.05 12.39 -5.67
C PHE A 555 -13.29 11.74 -4.51
N ASN A 556 -12.70 10.57 -4.76
CA ASN A 556 -11.90 9.79 -3.81
C ASN A 556 -10.39 10.11 -3.91
N GLY A 557 -9.61 9.53 -3.02
CA GLY A 557 -8.16 9.68 -2.93
C GLY A 557 -7.41 9.20 -4.16
N GLN A 558 -7.85 8.10 -4.79
CA GLN A 558 -7.28 7.63 -6.05
C GLN A 558 -7.42 8.69 -7.15
N ALA A 559 -8.63 9.25 -7.33
CA ALA A 559 -8.89 10.30 -8.30
C ALA A 559 -8.10 11.58 -7.99
N ALA A 560 -7.96 11.95 -6.71
CA ALA A 560 -7.15 13.08 -6.30
C ALA A 560 -5.65 12.87 -6.56
N PHE A 561 -5.11 11.68 -6.28
CA PHE A 561 -3.71 11.33 -6.51
C PHE A 561 -3.39 11.27 -8.01
N VAL A 562 -4.23 10.59 -8.80
CA VAL A 562 -4.17 10.52 -10.28
C VAL A 562 -4.30 11.91 -10.94
N ALA A 563 -5.08 12.83 -10.36
CA ALA A 563 -5.14 14.23 -10.80
C ALA A 563 -3.92 15.07 -10.37
N GLY A 564 -2.94 14.49 -9.66
CA GLY A 564 -1.79 15.18 -9.08
C GLY A 564 -2.09 15.98 -7.81
N ALA A 565 -3.34 16.05 -7.36
CA ALA A 565 -3.81 16.88 -6.24
C ALA A 565 -3.64 16.24 -4.84
N GLY A 566 -3.19 14.99 -4.75
CA GLY A 566 -2.83 14.33 -3.49
C GLY A 566 -1.31 14.28 -3.25
N LEU A 567 -0.85 14.56 -2.03
CA LEU A 567 0.53 14.30 -1.61
C LEU A 567 0.79 12.81 -1.45
N PHE A 568 -0.11 12.10 -0.77
CA PHE A 568 0.01 10.69 -0.39
C PHE A 568 -1.23 9.88 -0.78
N TYR A 569 -1.03 8.61 -1.10
CA TYR A 569 -2.11 7.63 -1.33
C TYR A 569 -1.62 6.21 -1.04
N GLY A 570 -2.52 5.24 -0.84
CA GLY A 570 -2.13 3.82 -0.73
C GLY A 570 -1.91 3.23 -2.11
N VAL A 571 -0.73 2.70 -2.40
CA VAL A 571 -0.38 2.20 -3.75
C VAL A 571 -0.02 0.72 -3.71
N GLY A 572 -0.74 -0.08 -4.50
CA GLY A 572 -0.41 -1.48 -4.76
C GLY A 572 0.59 -1.60 -5.92
N THR A 573 1.36 -2.68 -5.91
CA THR A 573 2.21 -3.06 -7.05
C THR A 573 1.44 -3.36 -8.35
N TRP A 574 0.13 -3.62 -8.26
CA TRP A 574 -0.76 -3.75 -9.41
C TRP A 574 -1.25 -2.39 -9.96
N ASP A 575 -1.17 -1.30 -9.17
CA ASP A 575 -1.61 0.04 -9.58
C ASP A 575 -0.55 0.77 -10.42
N ILE A 576 0.67 0.23 -10.52
CA ILE A 576 1.82 0.87 -11.19
C ILE A 576 1.49 1.24 -12.64
N SER A 577 0.91 0.31 -13.41
CA SER A 577 0.51 0.56 -14.80
C SER A 577 -0.60 1.62 -14.94
N GLU A 578 -1.46 1.81 -13.92
CA GLU A 578 -2.43 2.90 -13.90
C GLU A 578 -1.74 4.25 -13.71
N TYR A 579 -0.75 4.33 -12.81
CA TYR A 579 0.01 5.56 -12.60
C TYR A 579 0.95 5.89 -13.76
N GLN A 580 1.48 4.89 -14.47
CA GLN A 580 2.25 5.09 -15.72
C GLN A 580 1.40 5.65 -16.88
N GLU A 581 0.07 5.53 -16.82
CA GLU A 581 -0.85 6.16 -17.78
C GLU A 581 -1.08 7.65 -17.45
N VAL A 582 -0.59 8.12 -16.30
CA VAL A 582 -0.50 9.54 -15.91
C VAL A 582 0.90 10.07 -16.28
N ARG A 583 0.99 11.34 -16.67
CA ARG A 583 2.29 11.97 -16.94
C ARG A 583 2.99 12.33 -15.63
N THR A 584 4.28 12.03 -15.54
CA THR A 584 5.17 12.38 -14.42
C THR A 584 5.10 13.85 -14.01
N ASP A 585 4.92 14.80 -14.93
CA ASP A 585 4.75 16.22 -14.57
C ASP A 585 3.53 16.46 -13.66
N THR A 586 2.46 15.67 -13.83
CA THR A 586 1.25 15.73 -12.98
C THR A 586 1.38 14.83 -11.75
N LEU A 587 1.82 13.59 -11.95
CA LEU A 587 2.01 12.60 -10.90
C LEU A 587 3.29 11.80 -11.16
N ASP A 588 4.33 12.05 -10.37
CA ASP A 588 5.53 11.20 -10.35
C ASP A 588 5.51 10.35 -9.08
N VAL A 589 5.02 9.11 -9.18
CA VAL A 589 4.83 8.24 -8.00
C VAL A 589 6.18 7.73 -7.48
N GLY A 590 6.47 8.06 -6.22
CA GLY A 590 7.40 7.31 -5.38
C GLY A 590 6.65 6.52 -4.32
N ILE A 591 7.36 5.64 -3.60
CA ILE A 591 6.84 4.94 -2.41
C ILE A 591 7.74 5.23 -1.21
N THR A 592 7.15 5.26 -0.02
CA THR A 592 7.81 5.60 1.24
C THR A 592 7.39 4.60 2.33
N PRO A 593 8.20 4.38 3.38
CA PRO A 593 7.79 3.67 4.58
C PRO A 593 6.46 4.18 5.16
N THR A 594 5.63 3.27 5.66
CA THR A 594 4.41 3.62 6.39
C THR A 594 4.75 4.21 7.76
N ALA A 595 3.87 5.09 8.28
CA ALA A 595 4.14 5.80 9.52
C ALA A 595 4.12 4.87 10.75
N VAL A 596 5.08 5.02 11.66
CA VAL A 596 5.28 4.15 12.82
C VAL A 596 4.77 4.75 14.13
N SER A 597 4.68 3.90 15.16
CA SER A 597 4.29 4.31 16.52
C SER A 597 5.03 5.56 17.02
N ASN A 598 4.26 6.52 17.54
CA ASN A 598 4.76 7.74 18.17
C ASN A 598 5.77 7.47 19.31
N ARG A 599 5.75 6.25 19.89
CA ARG A 599 6.77 5.80 20.86
C ARG A 599 8.21 5.86 20.31
N LEU A 600 8.41 5.88 19.00
CA LEU A 600 9.71 5.96 18.33
C LEU A 600 10.14 7.40 17.96
N ALA A 601 9.28 8.40 18.21
CA ALA A 601 9.50 9.79 17.84
C ALA A 601 10.71 10.42 18.58
N LEU A 602 11.35 11.41 17.95
CA LEU A 602 12.33 12.26 18.63
C LEU A 602 11.64 13.06 19.75
N TYR A 603 10.60 13.81 19.39
CA TYR A 603 9.64 14.41 20.31
C TYR A 603 8.34 14.74 19.57
N VAL A 604 7.19 14.29 20.10
CA VAL A 604 5.86 14.72 19.64
C VAL A 604 4.88 14.91 20.79
N GLU A 605 4.14 16.02 20.73
CA GLU A 605 2.90 16.26 21.45
C GLU A 605 1.72 15.91 20.54
N THR A 606 0.68 15.27 21.07
CA THR A 606 -0.53 14.88 20.31
C THR A 606 -1.73 14.74 21.25
N ARG A 607 -2.95 14.63 20.71
CA ARG A 607 -4.12 14.33 21.56
C ARG A 607 -4.13 12.86 21.98
N ASP A 608 -4.55 12.59 23.20
CA ASP A 608 -4.67 11.23 23.72
C ASP A 608 -5.94 10.51 23.21
N THR A 609 -5.88 9.19 23.02
CA THR A 609 -6.97 8.35 22.47
C THR A 609 -8.23 8.26 23.38
N TYR A 610 -8.11 8.66 24.65
CA TYR A 610 -9.22 8.69 25.61
C TYR A 610 -9.82 10.09 25.83
N TYR A 611 -9.20 11.16 25.30
CA TYR A 611 -9.53 12.58 25.60
C TYR A 611 -9.68 12.88 27.12
N THR A 612 -9.05 12.10 28.01
CA THR A 612 -9.31 12.15 29.47
C THR A 612 -8.63 13.29 30.20
N ASN A 613 -7.66 13.95 29.58
CA ASN A 613 -6.82 14.95 30.23
C ASN A 613 -6.94 16.31 29.52
N ASP A 614 -6.92 17.39 30.29
CA ASP A 614 -6.76 18.76 29.80
C ASP A 614 -5.30 19.05 29.37
N THR A 615 -4.58 18.01 28.91
CA THR A 615 -3.15 18.02 28.59
C THR A 615 -2.84 17.07 27.45
N LYS A 616 -2.04 17.54 26.50
CA LYS A 616 -1.43 16.78 25.39
C LYS A 616 -0.74 15.50 25.89
N LYS A 617 -0.81 14.40 25.13
CA LYS A 617 0.04 13.22 25.31
C LYS A 617 1.40 13.52 24.67
N VAL A 618 2.49 13.19 25.39
CA VAL A 618 3.86 13.45 24.96
C VAL A 618 4.60 12.14 24.77
N TYR A 619 5.29 11.99 23.65
CA TYR A 619 6.23 10.90 23.39
C TYR A 619 7.61 11.47 23.10
N SER A 620 8.64 10.81 23.60
CA SER A 620 10.02 11.05 23.21
C SER A 620 10.87 9.83 23.46
N ASN A 621 11.55 9.40 22.40
CA ASN A 621 12.48 8.30 22.41
C ASN A 621 13.91 8.79 22.72
N GLY A 622 14.68 7.92 23.37
CA GLY A 622 16.11 8.12 23.63
C GLY A 622 16.89 6.80 23.61
N ALA A 623 16.33 5.76 22.98
CA ALA A 623 16.95 4.47 22.81
C ALA A 623 17.96 4.49 21.64
N THR A 624 18.83 3.48 21.63
CA THR A 624 19.75 3.17 20.52
C THR A 624 19.41 1.81 19.95
N LYS A 625 19.73 1.57 18.67
CA LYS A 625 19.40 0.33 17.98
C LYS A 625 19.95 -0.91 18.72
N GLN A 626 19.11 -1.92 18.88
CA GLN A 626 19.40 -3.20 19.54
C GLN A 626 19.21 -4.36 18.56
N THR A 627 19.63 -5.55 18.98
CA THR A 627 19.51 -6.81 18.23
C THR A 627 18.87 -7.87 19.13
N GLY A 628 18.18 -8.85 18.55
CA GLY A 628 17.39 -9.85 19.29
C GLY A 628 16.23 -9.25 20.10
N ASP A 629 15.82 -9.95 21.16
CA ASP A 629 14.68 -9.57 22.03
C ASP A 629 14.85 -8.22 22.75
N GLY A 630 16.07 -7.68 22.79
CA GLY A 630 16.35 -6.33 23.27
C GLY A 630 15.54 -5.25 22.55
N VAL A 631 15.16 -5.50 21.29
CA VAL A 631 14.44 -4.55 20.41
C VAL A 631 13.08 -4.12 20.98
N ASN A 632 12.42 -4.90 21.84
CA ASN A 632 11.18 -4.43 22.49
C ASN A 632 11.41 -3.21 23.40
N ASN A 633 12.65 -3.00 23.89
CA ASN A 633 13.04 -1.81 24.64
C ASN A 633 13.25 -0.57 23.74
N GLU A 634 13.31 -0.70 22.41
CA GLU A 634 13.40 0.46 21.51
C GLU A 634 12.13 1.33 21.57
N TYR A 635 11.00 0.79 22.02
CA TYR A 635 9.77 1.55 22.28
C TYR A 635 9.77 2.32 23.62
N ALA A 636 10.81 2.18 24.46
CA ALA A 636 10.87 2.81 25.77
C ALA A 636 11.00 4.33 25.68
N GLN A 637 10.11 5.04 26.39
CA GLN A 637 10.15 6.50 26.48
C GLN A 637 11.25 6.98 27.44
N ARG A 638 11.75 8.20 27.22
CA ARG A 638 12.62 8.87 28.18
C ARG A 638 11.95 8.97 29.54
N THR A 639 12.71 8.78 30.62
CA THR A 639 12.21 8.93 32.02
C THR A 639 11.68 10.34 32.28
N ASP A 640 12.22 11.33 31.60
CA ASP A 640 11.65 12.66 31.41
C ASP A 640 11.44 12.88 29.91
N VAL A 641 10.19 12.80 29.45
CA VAL A 641 9.85 13.03 28.03
C VAL A 641 10.05 14.48 27.60
N SER A 642 9.98 15.45 28.54
CA SER A 642 10.21 16.87 28.22
C SER A 642 11.66 17.16 27.86
N SER A 643 12.60 16.34 28.35
CA SER A 643 14.01 16.35 27.94
C SER A 643 14.22 16.05 26.45
N GLY A 644 13.21 15.56 25.73
CA GLY A 644 13.25 15.38 24.28
C GLY A 644 12.95 16.64 23.46
N ARG A 645 12.40 17.70 24.09
CA ARG A 645 12.04 18.96 23.42
C ARG A 645 13.30 19.83 23.23
N MET A 646 14.15 19.38 22.32
CA MET A 646 15.44 19.97 21.98
C MET A 646 15.67 19.93 20.47
N GLN A 647 16.59 20.76 19.97
CA GLN A 647 17.12 20.65 18.61
C GLN A 647 18.04 19.43 18.49
N TYR A 648 17.91 18.69 17.39
CA TYR A 648 18.70 17.50 17.07
C TYR A 648 19.66 17.75 15.90
N THR A 649 20.82 17.08 15.92
CA THR A 649 21.75 16.98 14.78
C THR A 649 21.32 15.89 13.80
N MET A 650 21.83 15.92 12.56
CA MET A 650 21.53 14.86 11.59
C MET A 650 22.02 13.48 12.07
N ASP A 651 23.13 13.40 12.79
CA ASP A 651 23.63 12.14 13.35
C ASP A 651 22.66 11.55 14.38
N GLU A 652 22.07 12.39 15.23
CA GLU A 652 21.04 11.98 16.21
C GLU A 652 19.71 11.60 15.52
N ILE A 653 19.34 12.31 14.45
CA ILE A 653 18.18 11.97 13.60
C ILE A 653 18.39 10.60 12.97
N TYR A 654 19.54 10.35 12.32
CA TYR A 654 19.84 9.07 11.68
C TYR A 654 19.93 7.93 12.70
N ALA A 655 20.52 8.17 13.88
CA ALA A 655 20.53 7.20 14.98
C ALA A 655 19.12 6.82 15.47
N ASN A 656 18.17 7.77 15.49
CA ASN A 656 16.76 7.49 15.77
C ASN A 656 16.05 6.82 14.57
N GLN A 657 16.39 7.17 13.33
CA GLN A 657 15.81 6.56 12.13
C GLN A 657 16.17 5.08 11.99
N LEU A 658 17.36 4.66 12.43
CA LEU A 658 17.74 3.24 12.51
C LEU A 658 16.73 2.41 13.34
N LEU A 659 16.18 2.95 14.44
CA LEU A 659 15.17 2.28 15.27
C LEU A 659 13.89 1.93 14.51
N ARG A 660 13.59 2.69 13.44
CA ARG A 660 12.29 2.70 12.76
C ARG A 660 12.25 1.78 11.53
N GLN A 661 13.40 1.43 10.94
CA GLN A 661 13.49 0.73 9.66
C GLN A 661 12.85 -0.66 9.64
N ASP A 662 12.76 -1.32 10.80
CA ASP A 662 12.17 -2.65 11.02
C ASP A 662 10.86 -2.60 11.84
N LYS A 663 10.22 -1.42 11.89
CA LYS A 663 8.98 -1.17 12.63
C LYS A 663 7.81 -0.73 11.75
N TRP A 664 8.07 -0.16 10.57
CA TRP A 664 7.00 0.08 9.60
C TRP A 664 6.53 -1.23 8.97
N GLY A 665 5.33 -1.24 8.39
CA GLY A 665 4.79 -2.43 7.72
C GLY A 665 3.94 -2.03 6.52
N ALA A 666 4.14 -2.66 5.36
CA ALA A 666 3.21 -2.52 4.23
C ALA A 666 2.11 -3.59 4.32
N ARG A 667 0.88 -3.25 3.90
CA ARG A 667 -0.21 -4.23 3.85
C ARG A 667 0.12 -5.23 2.75
N MET A 668 0.06 -6.52 3.07
CA MET A 668 0.12 -7.56 2.05
C MET A 668 -1.26 -7.85 1.47
N ASP A 669 -1.36 -7.80 0.15
CA ASP A 669 -2.61 -7.95 -0.61
C ASP A 669 -2.33 -8.69 -1.93
N SER A 670 -2.18 -10.01 -1.83
CA SER A 670 -1.85 -10.88 -2.97
C SER A 670 -3.12 -11.44 -3.62
N VAL A 671 -3.03 -11.71 -4.92
CA VAL A 671 -3.93 -12.61 -5.65
C VAL A 671 -3.13 -13.74 -6.28
N GLY A 672 -3.75 -14.89 -6.52
CA GLY A 672 -3.02 -16.09 -6.94
C GLY A 672 -3.85 -17.01 -7.81
N TYR A 673 -3.18 -17.83 -8.59
CA TYR A 673 -3.80 -18.79 -9.50
C TYR A 673 -4.18 -20.06 -8.72
N ALA A 674 -5.41 -20.54 -8.89
CA ALA A 674 -5.88 -21.80 -8.30
C ALA A 674 -6.56 -22.68 -9.35
N VAL A 675 -6.37 -23.99 -9.21
CA VAL A 675 -6.98 -25.00 -10.08
C VAL A 675 -8.33 -25.43 -9.49
N ASN A 676 -9.37 -25.46 -10.32
CA ASN A 676 -10.70 -25.95 -9.98
C ASN A 676 -10.65 -27.47 -9.68
N ALA A 677 -11.11 -27.90 -8.51
CA ALA A 677 -11.09 -29.31 -8.12
C ALA A 677 -11.78 -30.25 -9.13
N HIS A 678 -12.82 -29.77 -9.84
CA HIS A 678 -13.57 -30.54 -10.82
C HIS A 678 -12.78 -30.95 -12.08
N VAL A 679 -11.54 -30.46 -12.28
CA VAL A 679 -10.65 -30.98 -13.34
C VAL A 679 -10.07 -32.36 -13.03
N ALA A 680 -10.20 -32.83 -11.77
CA ALA A 680 -9.76 -34.14 -11.30
C ALA A 680 -10.93 -35.13 -11.07
N ASP A 681 -12.18 -34.74 -11.37
CA ASP A 681 -13.36 -35.59 -11.17
C ASP A 681 -13.37 -36.86 -12.03
N GLU A 682 -14.03 -37.92 -11.54
CA GLU A 682 -14.18 -39.19 -12.24
C GLU A 682 -14.94 -39.01 -13.58
N GLY A 683 -14.18 -39.00 -14.68
CA GLY A 683 -14.69 -38.76 -16.04
C GLY A 683 -13.93 -37.67 -16.81
N GLN A 684 -13.10 -36.86 -16.14
CA GLN A 684 -12.18 -35.94 -16.80
C GLN A 684 -11.00 -36.67 -17.47
N PRO A 685 -10.34 -36.07 -18.48
CA PRO A 685 -9.08 -36.59 -19.00
C PRO A 685 -7.98 -36.53 -17.93
N SER A 686 -7.22 -37.62 -17.75
CA SER A 686 -6.17 -37.71 -16.71
C SER A 686 -5.07 -36.65 -16.83
N TRP A 687 -4.80 -36.15 -18.04
CA TRP A 687 -3.84 -35.08 -18.28
C TRP A 687 -4.32 -33.71 -17.76
N LYS A 688 -5.64 -33.50 -17.57
CA LYS A 688 -6.20 -32.15 -17.38
C LYS A 688 -5.75 -31.49 -16.09
N ALA A 689 -5.74 -32.21 -14.97
CA ALA A 689 -5.26 -31.70 -13.70
C ALA A 689 -3.77 -31.31 -13.76
N ALA A 690 -2.91 -32.19 -14.29
CA ALA A 690 -1.48 -31.93 -14.46
C ALA A 690 -1.20 -30.72 -15.36
N ALA A 691 -1.93 -30.60 -16.48
CA ALA A 691 -1.81 -29.46 -17.38
C ALA A 691 -2.28 -28.15 -16.72
N CYS A 692 -3.37 -28.16 -15.95
CA CYS A 692 -3.81 -26.97 -15.22
C CYS A 692 -2.80 -26.54 -14.16
N VAL A 693 -2.22 -27.48 -13.40
CA VAL A 693 -1.13 -27.17 -12.44
C VAL A 693 0.11 -26.63 -13.16
N SER A 694 0.48 -27.18 -14.32
CA SER A 694 1.60 -26.69 -15.13
C SER A 694 1.40 -25.26 -15.63
N LEU A 695 0.18 -24.88 -16.05
CA LEU A 695 -0.11 -23.50 -16.44
C LEU A 695 -0.12 -22.55 -15.23
N VAL A 696 -0.65 -22.98 -14.08
CA VAL A 696 -0.59 -22.22 -12.83
C VAL A 696 0.86 -21.98 -12.40
N LEU A 697 1.74 -22.98 -12.51
CA LEU A 697 3.18 -22.82 -12.31
C LEU A 697 3.80 -21.84 -13.32
N ALA A 698 3.54 -22.00 -14.62
CA ALA A 698 4.10 -21.09 -15.64
C ALA A 698 3.74 -19.62 -15.42
N LEU A 699 2.51 -19.35 -14.96
CA LEU A 699 2.03 -18.01 -14.60
C LEU A 699 2.63 -17.47 -13.28
N THR A 700 3.17 -18.34 -12.42
CA THR A 700 3.74 -18.02 -11.10
C THR A 700 5.26 -17.85 -11.13
N VAL A 701 5.97 -18.73 -11.87
CA VAL A 701 7.43 -18.93 -11.76
C VAL A 701 8.19 -19.11 -13.08
N ASP A 702 7.58 -18.96 -14.27
CA ASP A 702 8.39 -18.87 -15.50
C ASP A 702 9.16 -17.55 -15.54
N GLU A 703 10.49 -17.62 -15.48
CA GLU A 703 11.40 -16.47 -15.46
C GLU A 703 11.11 -15.43 -16.57
N ASN A 704 10.67 -15.88 -17.76
CA ASN A 704 10.40 -14.98 -18.90
C ASN A 704 9.01 -14.33 -18.77
N ALA A 705 8.03 -15.05 -18.24
CA ALA A 705 6.72 -14.50 -17.92
C ALA A 705 6.84 -13.44 -16.82
N GLN A 706 7.62 -13.70 -15.77
CA GLN A 706 7.89 -12.76 -14.68
C GLN A 706 8.59 -11.48 -15.18
N VAL A 707 9.61 -11.60 -16.03
CA VAL A 707 10.24 -10.44 -16.70
C VAL A 707 9.23 -9.65 -17.53
N THR A 708 8.41 -10.33 -18.33
CA THR A 708 7.40 -9.66 -19.18
C THR A 708 6.34 -8.94 -18.37
N LEU A 709 5.84 -9.54 -17.28
CA LEU A 709 4.86 -8.92 -16.39
C LEU A 709 5.46 -7.75 -15.59
N THR A 710 6.76 -7.83 -15.27
CA THR A 710 7.51 -6.74 -14.61
C THR A 710 7.69 -5.55 -15.55
N TYR A 711 8.21 -5.76 -16.78
CA TYR A 711 8.21 -4.72 -17.83
C TYR A 711 6.80 -4.22 -18.18
N GLY A 712 5.78 -5.03 -17.89
CA GLY A 712 4.38 -4.66 -18.02
C GLY A 712 3.91 -3.57 -17.06
N GLY A 713 4.61 -3.34 -15.94
CA GLY A 713 4.08 -2.57 -14.81
C GLY A 713 2.93 -3.30 -14.09
N ALA A 714 2.82 -4.62 -14.25
CA ALA A 714 1.71 -5.44 -13.75
C ALA A 714 2.03 -6.17 -12.43
N GLN A 715 3.30 -6.21 -12.04
CA GLN A 715 3.82 -6.71 -10.75
C GLN A 715 5.31 -6.37 -10.58
N ILE A 716 5.82 -6.57 -9.37
CA ILE A 716 7.26 -6.81 -9.12
C ILE A 716 7.58 -8.30 -9.38
N PRO A 717 8.86 -8.68 -9.59
CA PRO A 717 9.23 -10.09 -9.77
C PRO A 717 8.81 -10.95 -8.55
N ASN A 718 8.28 -12.15 -8.81
CA ASN A 718 7.90 -13.11 -7.78
C ASN A 718 9.07 -14.02 -7.35
N VAL A 719 10.10 -14.14 -8.21
CA VAL A 719 11.30 -14.97 -8.01
C VAL A 719 12.39 -14.15 -7.32
N MET A 720 12.97 -14.69 -6.23
CA MET A 720 13.87 -13.95 -5.34
C MET A 720 15.15 -13.48 -6.05
N SER A 721 15.77 -14.33 -6.88
CA SER A 721 16.93 -13.95 -7.69
C SER A 721 16.61 -12.81 -8.66
N GLN A 722 15.43 -12.83 -9.28
CA GLN A 722 14.97 -11.77 -10.16
C GLN A 722 14.70 -10.46 -9.42
N CYS A 723 14.33 -10.48 -8.14
CA CYS A 723 14.22 -9.27 -7.31
C CYS A 723 15.58 -8.58 -7.13
N ASN A 724 16.64 -9.36 -6.85
CA ASN A 724 18.01 -8.85 -6.74
C ASN A 724 18.51 -8.30 -8.10
N GLU A 725 18.28 -9.00 -9.21
CA GLU A 725 18.61 -8.51 -10.55
C GLU A 725 17.82 -7.23 -10.92
N TYR A 726 16.55 -7.11 -10.52
CA TYR A 726 15.71 -5.92 -10.71
C TYR A 726 16.20 -4.71 -9.88
N LEU A 727 16.79 -4.96 -8.70
CA LEU A 727 17.41 -3.91 -7.88
C LEU A 727 18.75 -3.42 -8.50
N ASN A 728 19.55 -4.33 -9.04
CA ASN A 728 20.96 -4.12 -9.37
C ASN A 728 21.32 -4.24 -10.87
N TYR A 729 20.33 -4.17 -11.77
CA TYR A 729 20.46 -4.36 -13.23
C TYR A 729 21.56 -3.53 -13.92
N ASN A 730 21.93 -2.37 -13.36
CA ASN A 730 22.95 -1.44 -13.86
C ASN A 730 24.25 -1.45 -13.01
N VAL A 731 24.51 -2.55 -12.29
CA VAL A 731 25.72 -2.76 -11.49
C VAL A 731 26.62 -3.82 -12.15
N GLU A 732 27.94 -3.67 -12.03
CA GLU A 732 28.93 -4.63 -12.55
C GLU A 732 28.63 -6.07 -12.07
N GLY A 733 28.58 -7.02 -13.01
CA GLY A 733 28.21 -8.42 -12.79
C GLY A 733 26.79 -8.79 -13.24
N TYR A 734 25.92 -7.83 -13.56
CA TYR A 734 24.53 -8.07 -13.99
C TYR A 734 24.33 -7.99 -15.52
N GLU A 735 25.39 -7.96 -16.32
CA GLU A 735 25.36 -7.77 -17.78
C GLU A 735 24.81 -8.99 -18.57
N GLU A 736 24.53 -10.09 -17.87
CA GLU A 736 23.81 -11.26 -18.40
C GLU A 736 22.40 -11.46 -17.79
N GLY A 737 21.96 -10.56 -16.91
CA GLY A 737 20.73 -10.69 -16.12
C GLY A 737 19.43 -10.51 -16.90
N ALA A 738 18.33 -10.89 -16.27
CA ALA A 738 16.98 -10.89 -16.82
C ALA A 738 16.45 -9.45 -17.10
N PHE A 739 16.93 -8.46 -16.35
CA PHE A 739 16.55 -7.05 -16.45
C PHE A 739 17.58 -6.15 -17.17
N VAL A 740 18.51 -6.73 -17.93
CA VAL A 740 19.55 -5.98 -18.68
C VAL A 740 18.98 -5.01 -19.74
N ASP A 741 17.75 -5.24 -20.21
CA ASP A 741 17.05 -4.36 -21.16
C ASP A 741 16.09 -3.35 -20.47
N MET A 742 16.16 -3.21 -19.13
CA MET A 742 15.31 -2.29 -18.37
C MET A 742 15.78 -0.84 -18.51
N ILE A 743 14.83 0.09 -18.63
CA ILE A 743 15.08 1.54 -18.58
C ILE A 743 14.43 2.10 -17.31
N THR A 744 15.19 2.79 -16.46
CA THR A 744 14.68 3.39 -15.19
C THR A 744 15.22 4.81 -15.03
N PRO A 745 14.81 5.58 -13.99
CA PRO A 745 15.43 6.87 -13.67
C PRO A 745 16.93 6.80 -13.31
N GLU A 746 17.53 5.61 -13.15
CA GLU A 746 18.99 5.44 -13.09
C GLU A 746 19.65 5.18 -14.47
N GLY A 747 18.91 5.28 -15.57
CA GLY A 747 19.39 5.03 -16.93
C GLY A 747 19.13 3.60 -17.43
N ASP A 748 19.99 3.12 -18.32
CA ASP A 748 20.00 1.71 -18.77
C ASP A 748 21.07 0.86 -18.05
N ALA A 749 21.15 -0.43 -18.37
CA ALA A 749 22.11 -1.36 -17.73
C ALA A 749 23.59 -1.05 -18.02
N GLU A 750 23.88 -0.19 -19.00
CA GLU A 750 25.23 0.31 -19.31
C GLU A 750 25.56 1.60 -18.52
N GLY A 751 24.59 2.15 -17.77
CA GLY A 751 24.73 3.36 -16.96
C GLY A 751 24.53 4.67 -17.73
N ASN A 752 23.97 4.63 -18.95
CA ASN A 752 23.70 5.84 -19.72
C ASN A 752 22.43 6.54 -19.21
N ASP A 753 22.46 7.85 -18.96
CA ASP A 753 21.29 8.62 -18.53
C ASP A 753 20.34 8.90 -19.71
N VAL A 754 19.57 7.88 -20.09
CA VAL A 754 18.67 7.89 -21.25
C VAL A 754 17.19 8.03 -20.87
N TRP A 755 16.85 8.15 -19.57
CA TRP A 755 15.47 8.09 -19.07
C TRP A 755 14.56 9.12 -19.75
N ASP A 756 14.94 10.39 -19.72
CA ASP A 756 14.16 11.49 -20.32
C ASP A 756 13.99 11.33 -21.84
N GLY A 757 15.02 10.80 -22.52
CA GLY A 757 14.97 10.50 -23.95
C GLY A 757 13.96 9.41 -24.29
N TYR A 758 13.97 8.31 -23.54
CA TYR A 758 12.96 7.24 -23.67
C TYR A 758 11.55 7.72 -23.28
N TYR A 759 11.43 8.55 -22.24
CA TYR A 759 10.15 9.04 -21.76
C TYR A 759 9.50 10.03 -22.74
N ALA A 760 10.30 10.92 -23.34
CA ALA A 760 9.85 11.78 -24.44
C ALA A 760 9.39 10.96 -25.65
N LEU A 761 10.10 9.88 -25.98
CA LEU A 761 9.72 8.94 -27.05
C LEU A 761 8.43 8.16 -26.72
N ALA A 762 8.24 7.74 -25.46
CA ALA A 762 7.01 7.11 -24.97
C ALA A 762 5.80 8.05 -25.12
N ILE A 763 5.95 9.32 -24.74
CA ILE A 763 4.94 10.38 -24.95
C ILE A 763 4.63 10.56 -26.43
N GLU A 764 5.63 10.57 -27.31
CA GLU A 764 5.39 10.70 -28.76
C GLU A 764 4.65 9.48 -29.33
N MET A 765 5.05 8.27 -28.94
CA MET A 765 4.42 7.01 -29.36
C MET A 765 2.96 6.91 -28.88
N ALA A 766 2.72 7.22 -27.61
CA ALA A 766 1.39 7.30 -27.00
C ALA A 766 0.51 8.34 -27.71
N SER A 767 1.05 9.53 -28.00
CA SER A 767 0.34 10.55 -28.79
C SER A 767 0.07 10.09 -30.24
N ALA A 768 0.99 9.35 -30.86
CA ALA A 768 0.81 8.82 -32.20
C ALA A 768 -0.29 7.76 -32.28
N GLY A 769 -0.40 6.91 -31.24
CA GLY A 769 -1.51 5.97 -31.08
C GLY A 769 -2.83 6.66 -30.70
N TYR A 770 -2.83 7.44 -29.63
CA TYR A 770 -4.06 7.97 -29.03
C TYR A 770 -4.66 9.16 -29.79
N VAL A 771 -3.85 10.16 -30.14
CA VAL A 771 -4.31 11.41 -30.77
C VAL A 771 -4.34 11.26 -32.29
N ASN A 772 -3.24 10.78 -32.88
CA ASN A 772 -3.09 10.74 -34.35
C ASN A 772 -3.70 9.47 -34.98
N LYS A 773 -4.06 8.46 -34.18
CA LYS A 773 -4.60 7.16 -34.63
C LYS A 773 -3.72 6.49 -35.70
N SER A 774 -2.39 6.52 -35.48
CA SER A 774 -1.42 6.02 -36.45
C SER A 774 -1.56 4.51 -36.68
N PRO A 775 -1.73 4.06 -37.94
CA PRO A 775 -1.80 2.64 -38.28
C PRO A 775 -0.42 1.98 -38.40
N GLN A 776 0.67 2.71 -38.12
CA GLN A 776 2.03 2.14 -38.09
C GLN A 776 2.16 1.08 -37.00
N THR A 777 2.99 0.07 -37.24
CA THR A 777 3.45 -0.81 -36.15
C THR A 777 4.52 -0.14 -35.28
N VAL A 778 4.78 -0.67 -34.09
CA VAL A 778 5.92 -0.26 -33.23
C VAL A 778 7.23 -0.28 -34.02
N ARG A 779 7.50 -1.36 -34.76
CA ARG A 779 8.68 -1.54 -35.63
C ARG A 779 8.77 -0.44 -36.69
N GLU A 780 7.65 -0.07 -37.32
CA GLU A 780 7.61 1.00 -38.33
C GLU A 780 7.76 2.40 -37.74
N PHE A 781 7.33 2.62 -36.49
CA PHE A 781 7.46 3.90 -35.80
C PHE A 781 8.88 4.12 -35.24
N LEU A 782 9.52 3.07 -34.73
CA LEU A 782 10.86 3.11 -34.12
C LEU A 782 12.01 2.98 -35.12
N ASN A 783 11.76 2.54 -36.36
CA ASN A 783 12.78 2.31 -37.38
C ASN A 783 13.72 3.51 -37.61
N GLY A 784 14.97 3.39 -37.17
CA GLY A 784 16.00 4.43 -37.32
C GLY A 784 15.83 5.63 -36.36
N ARG A 785 14.99 5.50 -35.32
CA ARG A 785 14.95 6.43 -34.20
C ARG A 785 16.11 6.16 -33.24
N LYS A 786 16.44 7.20 -32.47
CA LYS A 786 17.40 7.17 -31.38
C LYS A 786 16.86 7.96 -30.20
N VAL A 787 17.38 7.67 -29.01
CA VAL A 787 17.32 8.58 -27.86
C VAL A 787 18.65 9.32 -27.73
N THR A 788 18.68 10.34 -26.88
CA THR A 788 19.89 11.09 -26.54
C THR A 788 20.01 11.13 -25.03
N ASP A 789 21.22 10.90 -24.51
CA ASP A 789 21.49 11.00 -23.07
C ASP A 789 21.76 12.44 -22.60
N ALA A 790 21.94 12.64 -21.30
CA ALA A 790 22.27 13.93 -20.69
C ALA A 790 23.57 14.55 -21.25
N GLU A 791 24.55 13.74 -21.63
CA GLU A 791 25.81 14.15 -22.26
C GLU A 791 25.68 14.55 -23.74
N GLY A 792 24.57 14.20 -24.41
CA GLY A 792 24.32 14.50 -25.81
C GLY A 792 24.77 13.41 -26.80
N VAL A 793 24.99 12.18 -26.34
CA VAL A 793 25.32 11.01 -27.17
C VAL A 793 24.03 10.36 -27.66
N GLU A 794 24.01 9.94 -28.94
CA GLU A 794 22.86 9.25 -29.51
C GLU A 794 22.92 7.73 -29.31
N HIS A 795 21.88 7.13 -28.73
CA HIS A 795 21.74 5.68 -28.52
C HIS A 795 20.60 5.11 -29.37
N GLU A 796 20.78 3.90 -29.92
CA GLU A 796 19.72 3.20 -30.65
C GLU A 796 18.59 2.77 -29.69
N VAL A 797 17.33 2.83 -30.13
CA VAL A 797 16.18 2.49 -29.27
C VAL A 797 16.08 0.98 -29.04
N LYS A 798 16.37 0.55 -27.81
CA LYS A 798 16.04 -0.78 -27.27
C LYS A 798 14.52 -0.82 -27.01
N TYR A 799 13.83 -1.87 -27.44
CA TYR A 799 12.38 -2.04 -27.20
C TYR A 799 12.03 -3.53 -27.23
N ASP A 800 10.85 -3.91 -26.72
CA ASP A 800 10.44 -5.31 -26.73
C ASP A 800 9.90 -5.76 -28.10
N GLU A 801 10.65 -6.65 -28.76
CA GLU A 801 10.29 -7.18 -30.08
C GLU A 801 8.94 -7.92 -30.10
N GLN A 802 8.41 -8.38 -28.96
CA GLN A 802 7.10 -9.05 -28.92
C GLN A 802 5.94 -8.13 -29.34
N TYR A 803 6.12 -6.81 -29.19
CA TYR A 803 5.14 -5.80 -29.62
C TYR A 803 5.46 -5.19 -30.99
N ALA A 804 6.54 -5.62 -31.67
CA ALA A 804 7.05 -5.01 -32.90
C ALA A 804 5.99 -4.84 -34.01
N ASP A 805 5.05 -5.78 -34.13
CA ASP A 805 4.01 -5.78 -35.16
C ASP A 805 2.62 -5.34 -34.65
N VAL A 806 2.51 -4.93 -33.38
CA VAL A 806 1.34 -4.24 -32.81
C VAL A 806 1.27 -2.83 -33.38
N LYS A 807 0.08 -2.34 -33.74
CA LYS A 807 -0.11 -0.97 -34.23
C LYS A 807 -0.33 0.01 -33.08
N LEU A 808 0.17 1.23 -33.22
CA LEU A 808 0.02 2.26 -32.17
C LEU A 808 -1.45 2.60 -31.90
N VAL A 809 -2.30 2.59 -32.93
CA VAL A 809 -3.75 2.79 -32.80
C VAL A 809 -4.48 1.66 -32.05
N ASP A 810 -3.87 0.48 -31.97
CA ASP A 810 -4.43 -0.72 -31.33
C ASP A 810 -3.91 -0.92 -29.89
N PHE A 811 -3.13 0.03 -29.34
CA PHE A 811 -2.69 0.01 -27.93
C PHE A 811 -3.88 0.09 -26.96
N THR A 812 -3.80 -0.59 -25.82
CA THR A 812 -4.80 -0.50 -24.75
C THR A 812 -4.48 0.64 -23.76
N THR A 813 -5.45 1.00 -22.91
CA THR A 813 -5.32 2.06 -21.90
C THR A 813 -5.70 1.54 -20.52
N ALA A 814 -5.33 2.28 -19.47
CA ALA A 814 -5.85 2.05 -18.13
C ALA A 814 -7.35 2.44 -18.03
N THR A 815 -7.92 2.26 -16.82
CA THR A 815 -9.33 2.57 -16.53
C THR A 815 -9.55 4.06 -16.22
N SER A 816 -8.70 4.65 -15.37
CA SER A 816 -8.81 6.04 -14.90
C SER A 816 -8.21 7.07 -15.86
N SER A 817 -7.08 6.75 -16.50
CA SER A 817 -6.43 7.57 -17.53
C SER A 817 -6.45 6.87 -18.90
N LYS A 818 -6.36 7.66 -19.98
CA LYS A 818 -6.51 7.21 -21.38
C LYS A 818 -5.55 7.98 -22.30
N THR A 819 -4.27 7.69 -22.14
CA THR A 819 -3.16 8.33 -22.85
C THR A 819 -2.43 7.36 -23.78
N MET A 820 -2.54 6.04 -23.54
CA MET A 820 -1.70 4.97 -24.10
C MET A 820 -0.22 5.07 -23.66
N LEU A 821 0.08 5.83 -22.59
CA LEU A 821 1.44 6.06 -22.10
C LEU A 821 1.98 4.81 -21.40
N ALA A 822 1.20 4.13 -20.56
CA ALA A 822 1.65 2.91 -19.90
C ALA A 822 2.00 1.81 -20.92
N TYR A 823 1.22 1.70 -22.00
CA TYR A 823 1.50 0.76 -23.09
C TYR A 823 2.79 1.16 -23.85
N ALA A 824 2.98 2.44 -24.16
CA ALA A 824 4.21 2.92 -24.80
C ALA A 824 5.46 2.73 -23.92
N MET A 825 5.35 2.96 -22.61
CA MET A 825 6.41 2.74 -21.63
C MET A 825 6.76 1.25 -21.49
N ARG A 826 5.77 0.35 -21.46
CA ARG A 826 5.95 -1.11 -21.53
C ARG A 826 6.69 -1.55 -22.79
N VAL A 827 6.29 -1.06 -23.97
CA VAL A 827 6.95 -1.36 -25.24
C VAL A 827 8.43 -0.96 -25.21
N LEU A 828 8.76 0.13 -24.51
CA LEU A 828 10.11 0.65 -24.30
C LEU A 828 10.78 0.14 -23.00
N ARG A 829 10.21 -0.88 -22.33
CA ARG A 829 10.73 -1.52 -21.10
C ARG A 829 11.05 -0.54 -19.95
N MET A 830 10.24 0.52 -19.83
CA MET A 830 10.41 1.58 -18.85
C MET A 830 9.73 1.29 -17.50
N ILE A 831 10.45 1.50 -16.41
CA ILE A 831 9.99 1.34 -15.03
C ILE A 831 10.19 2.65 -14.25
N ASN A 832 9.10 3.24 -13.74
CA ASN A 832 9.14 4.57 -13.09
C ASN A 832 9.77 4.57 -11.68
N TYR A 833 9.84 3.40 -11.03
CA TYR A 833 10.45 3.24 -9.71
C TYR A 833 11.97 3.36 -9.81
N THR A 834 12.53 4.30 -9.04
CA THR A 834 13.98 4.39 -8.78
C THR A 834 14.43 3.16 -7.99
N ARG A 835 15.74 2.93 -7.90
CA ARG A 835 16.33 1.89 -7.04
C ARG A 835 15.86 2.00 -5.59
N THR A 836 15.47 3.20 -5.15
CA THR A 836 14.85 3.48 -3.84
C THR A 836 13.49 2.78 -3.68
N GLU A 837 12.59 2.92 -4.66
CA GLU A 837 11.28 2.30 -4.62
C GLU A 837 11.34 0.79 -4.87
N ARG A 838 12.28 0.34 -5.73
CA ARG A 838 12.55 -1.10 -5.93
C ARG A 838 13.06 -1.76 -4.64
N ASP A 839 14.02 -1.13 -3.95
CA ASP A 839 14.51 -1.55 -2.63
C ASP A 839 13.40 -1.61 -1.56
N LEU A 840 12.60 -0.54 -1.43
CA LEU A 840 11.51 -0.50 -0.46
C LEU A 840 10.48 -1.62 -0.69
N SER A 841 10.15 -1.91 -1.94
CA SER A 841 9.25 -3.03 -2.30
C SER A 841 9.83 -4.38 -1.86
N ILE A 842 11.14 -4.59 -2.03
CA ILE A 842 11.81 -5.83 -1.59
C ILE A 842 11.88 -5.92 -0.06
N ARG A 843 12.07 -4.81 0.67
CA ARG A 843 12.01 -4.79 2.16
C ARG A 843 10.61 -5.12 2.71
N MET A 844 9.56 -4.69 2.02
CA MET A 844 8.17 -5.11 2.30
C MET A 844 8.04 -6.63 2.15
N GLN A 845 8.67 -7.18 1.09
CA GLN A 845 8.76 -8.61 0.80
C GLN A 845 9.57 -9.42 1.84
N TYR A 846 10.68 -8.90 2.34
CA TYR A 846 11.57 -9.64 3.26
C TYR A 846 11.14 -9.55 4.74
N MET A 847 11.05 -8.33 5.27
CA MET A 847 10.95 -8.04 6.72
C MET A 847 9.63 -7.41 7.14
N ASN A 848 9.13 -6.41 6.41
CA ASN A 848 8.11 -5.47 6.88
C ASN A 848 6.71 -5.75 6.32
N SER A 849 6.27 -7.01 6.39
CA SER A 849 5.00 -7.47 5.81
C SER A 849 3.85 -7.57 6.83
N ALA A 850 2.94 -6.60 6.80
CA ALA A 850 1.71 -6.61 7.59
C ALA A 850 0.62 -7.43 6.86
N ARG A 851 0.47 -8.70 7.25
CA ARG A 851 -0.56 -9.60 6.70
C ARG A 851 -1.98 -9.10 7.01
N GLN A 852 -2.91 -9.22 6.05
CA GLN A 852 -4.33 -8.90 6.27
C GLN A 852 -4.96 -9.89 7.27
N GLN A 853 -5.89 -9.43 8.11
CA GLN A 853 -6.45 -10.27 9.17
C GLN A 853 -7.58 -11.20 8.72
N SER A 854 -8.27 -10.89 7.63
CA SER A 854 -9.31 -11.75 7.02
C SER A 854 -8.78 -13.12 6.58
N LEU A 855 -7.46 -13.25 6.36
CA LEU A 855 -6.76 -14.48 5.99
C LEU A 855 -6.98 -15.64 6.98
N TYR A 856 -7.19 -15.31 8.25
CA TYR A 856 -7.24 -16.28 9.36
C TYR A 856 -8.67 -16.75 9.67
N THR A 857 -9.66 -16.35 8.87
CA THR A 857 -11.10 -16.53 9.19
C THR A 857 -11.94 -16.94 7.99
N VAL A 858 -12.93 -17.81 8.23
CA VAL A 858 -13.88 -18.30 7.21
C VAL A 858 -14.93 -17.25 6.80
N GLY A 859 -15.15 -16.22 7.64
CA GLY A 859 -16.07 -15.11 7.41
C GLY A 859 -15.50 -13.79 7.94
N THR A 860 -16.02 -12.66 7.46
CA THR A 860 -15.44 -11.32 7.67
C THR A 860 -16.39 -10.31 8.31
N ASN A 861 -17.64 -10.67 8.67
CA ASN A 861 -18.57 -9.72 9.29
C ASN A 861 -18.10 -9.27 10.68
N TRP A 862 -17.30 -10.07 11.38
CA TRP A 862 -16.60 -9.65 12.59
C TRP A 862 -15.71 -8.40 12.40
N MET A 863 -15.14 -8.17 11.20
CA MET A 863 -14.36 -6.96 10.90
C MET A 863 -15.25 -5.74 10.68
N THR A 864 -16.41 -5.91 10.05
CA THR A 864 -17.30 -4.79 9.64
C THR A 864 -17.89 -4.02 10.82
N CYS A 865 -17.72 -4.53 12.04
CA CYS A 865 -18.09 -3.87 13.28
C CYS A 865 -17.31 -2.55 13.52
N LEU A 866 -16.01 -2.51 13.22
CA LEU A 866 -15.23 -1.26 13.28
C LEU A 866 -15.31 -0.54 11.93
N ALA A 867 -16.45 0.09 11.66
CA ALA A 867 -16.70 0.94 10.49
C ALA A 867 -17.22 2.33 10.92
N ALA A 868 -16.38 3.07 11.62
CA ALA A 868 -16.67 4.39 12.17
C ALA A 868 -17.06 5.42 11.10
N GLN A 869 -16.63 5.27 9.84
CA GLN A 869 -17.06 6.14 8.73
C GLN A 869 -18.60 6.19 8.58
N ALA A 870 -19.31 5.10 8.92
CA ALA A 870 -20.77 5.04 8.90
C ALA A 870 -21.44 5.78 10.07
N LEU A 871 -20.67 6.29 11.03
CA LEU A 871 -21.12 6.88 12.28
C LEU A 871 -20.55 8.29 12.44
N SER A 872 -21.39 9.32 12.32
CA SER A 872 -21.01 10.74 12.50
C SER A 872 -20.72 11.12 13.97
N ASN A 873 -20.13 10.21 14.74
CA ASN A 873 -19.92 10.28 16.19
C ASN A 873 -18.42 10.45 16.55
N PHE A 874 -17.58 10.75 15.56
CA PHE A 874 -16.15 11.02 15.74
C PHE A 874 -15.83 12.41 15.20
N LEU A 875 -14.87 13.10 15.83
CA LEU A 875 -14.44 14.42 15.36
C LEU A 875 -13.84 14.34 13.94
N ALA A 876 -13.09 13.28 13.65
CA ALA A 876 -12.58 12.96 12.30
C ALA A 876 -13.62 13.18 11.20
N TYR A 877 -14.83 12.65 11.38
CA TYR A 877 -15.91 12.72 10.39
C TYR A 877 -16.88 13.91 10.58
N ARG A 878 -16.50 14.89 11.42
CA ARG A 878 -17.22 16.16 11.61
C ARG A 878 -16.55 17.35 10.93
N ASN A 879 -15.29 17.24 10.55
CA ASN A 879 -14.44 18.32 10.00
C ASN A 879 -15.00 19.07 8.77
N GLN A 880 -16.03 18.53 8.10
CA GLN A 880 -16.77 19.23 7.05
C GLN A 880 -17.61 20.41 7.57
N ALA A 881 -18.08 20.42 8.82
CA ALA A 881 -19.04 21.40 9.34
C ALA A 881 -18.60 22.02 10.68
N ALA A 882 -18.89 23.31 10.87
CA ALA A 882 -18.65 24.01 12.12
C ALA A 882 -19.43 23.36 13.29
N LEU A 883 -18.79 23.31 14.46
CA LEU A 883 -19.42 22.88 15.70
C LEU A 883 -20.48 23.90 16.13
N THR A 884 -21.63 23.41 16.56
CA THR A 884 -22.68 24.24 17.16
C THR A 884 -22.29 24.67 18.58
N GLU A 885 -22.97 25.67 19.15
CA GLU A 885 -22.66 26.23 20.47
C GLU A 885 -22.62 25.16 21.57
N ASP A 886 -23.51 24.17 21.51
CA ASP A 886 -23.61 22.99 22.38
C ASP A 886 -22.52 21.92 22.15
N LEU A 887 -21.70 22.05 21.10
CA LEU A 887 -20.55 21.20 20.81
C LEU A 887 -19.20 21.94 20.93
N SER A 888 -19.22 23.23 21.27
CA SER A 888 -18.02 24.06 21.38
C SER A 888 -17.10 23.66 22.55
N ASP A 889 -17.66 23.11 23.63
CA ASP A 889 -16.91 22.46 24.71
C ASP A 889 -16.78 20.95 24.44
N LEU A 890 -15.71 20.57 23.75
CA LEU A 890 -15.39 19.16 23.49
C LEU A 890 -15.04 18.36 24.77
N THR A 891 -14.81 19.01 25.92
CA THR A 891 -14.56 18.29 27.19
C THR A 891 -15.83 17.68 27.76
N THR A 892 -16.99 18.35 27.57
CA THR A 892 -18.31 17.93 28.08
C THR A 892 -19.24 17.33 27.02
N SER A 893 -19.00 17.57 25.73
CA SER A 893 -19.86 17.04 24.64
C SER A 893 -19.35 15.75 23.96
N VAL A 894 -18.21 15.20 24.39
CA VAL A 894 -17.69 13.87 23.95
C VAL A 894 -17.76 12.83 25.08
N ALA A 895 -18.36 11.68 24.82
CA ALA A 895 -18.40 10.55 25.75
C ALA A 895 -17.02 9.87 25.88
N LYS A 896 -16.55 9.68 27.11
CA LYS A 896 -15.21 9.13 27.42
C LYS A 896 -15.28 7.77 28.11
N SER A 897 -16.47 7.34 28.54
CA SER A 897 -16.75 6.09 29.24
C SER A 897 -18.06 5.42 28.77
N MET A 898 -18.30 4.18 29.18
CA MET A 898 -19.56 3.48 28.90
C MET A 898 -20.75 4.18 29.56
N ALA A 899 -20.57 4.66 30.80
CA ALA A 899 -21.59 5.37 31.56
C ALA A 899 -22.02 6.69 30.90
N ASP A 900 -21.08 7.43 30.29
CA ASP A 900 -21.38 8.66 29.54
C ASP A 900 -22.32 8.34 28.37
N TRP A 901 -21.91 7.38 27.53
CA TRP A 901 -22.63 7.04 26.31
C TRP A 901 -24.03 6.45 26.60
N ASP A 902 -24.12 5.50 27.53
CA ASP A 902 -25.40 4.88 27.91
C ASP A 902 -26.30 5.87 28.69
N GLY A 903 -25.73 6.96 29.23
CA GLY A 903 -26.46 8.12 29.74
C GLY A 903 -27.14 8.99 28.67
N GLY A 904 -26.79 8.82 27.39
CA GLY A 904 -27.53 9.34 26.23
C GLY A 904 -27.40 10.85 25.95
N ASN A 905 -26.54 11.58 26.66
CA ASN A 905 -26.39 13.03 26.52
C ASN A 905 -25.35 13.47 25.47
N TYR A 906 -24.59 12.53 24.89
CA TYR A 906 -23.41 12.80 24.08
C TYR A 906 -23.65 12.46 22.60
N THR A 907 -23.10 13.27 21.70
CA THR A 907 -23.18 13.03 20.24
C THR A 907 -21.89 12.52 19.63
N LEU A 908 -20.77 12.62 20.37
CA LEU A 908 -19.44 12.17 19.98
C LEU A 908 -18.90 11.14 20.99
N MET A 909 -17.97 10.29 20.56
CA MET A 909 -17.24 9.36 21.41
C MET A 909 -15.72 9.41 21.15
N THR A 910 -14.93 8.94 22.11
CA THR A 910 -13.48 8.77 21.93
C THR A 910 -13.17 7.52 21.09
N PRO A 911 -12.03 7.47 20.36
CA PRO A 911 -11.60 6.26 19.66
C PRO A 911 -11.47 5.04 20.59
N ALA A 912 -10.97 5.23 21.81
CA ALA A 912 -10.92 4.19 22.84
C ALA A 912 -12.32 3.66 23.22
N LEU A 913 -13.32 4.54 23.36
CA LEU A 913 -14.67 4.13 23.72
C LEU A 913 -15.34 3.32 22.60
N TYR A 914 -15.04 3.66 21.34
CA TYR A 914 -15.54 2.91 20.19
C TYR A 914 -14.97 1.49 20.14
N CYS A 915 -13.66 1.32 20.36
CA CYS A 915 -13.02 0.01 20.45
C CYS A 915 -13.73 -0.88 21.48
N VAL A 916 -13.92 -0.38 22.71
CA VAL A 916 -14.59 -1.09 23.81
C VAL A 916 -16.06 -1.39 23.52
N ARG A 917 -16.81 -0.45 22.92
CA ARG A 917 -18.23 -0.67 22.57
C ARG A 917 -18.41 -1.67 21.44
N THR A 918 -17.42 -1.83 20.57
CA THR A 918 -17.50 -2.63 19.34
C THR A 918 -16.97 -4.04 19.50
N VAL A 919 -15.94 -4.24 20.33
CA VAL A 919 -15.17 -5.49 20.40
C VAL A 919 -16.01 -6.73 20.74
N LEU A 920 -16.98 -6.63 21.66
CA LEU A 920 -17.85 -7.77 22.00
C LEU A 920 -18.74 -8.18 20.82
N THR A 921 -19.23 -7.23 20.02
CA THR A 921 -20.03 -7.52 18.82
C THR A 921 -19.18 -8.24 17.78
N SER A 922 -17.96 -7.74 17.54
CA SER A 922 -16.98 -8.38 16.66
C SER A 922 -16.67 -9.81 17.10
N GLN A 923 -16.27 -10.01 18.36
CA GLN A 923 -15.93 -11.32 18.89
C GLN A 923 -17.13 -12.28 18.85
N ASN A 924 -18.36 -11.78 19.01
CA ASN A 924 -19.56 -12.59 18.91
C ASN A 924 -19.85 -13.04 17.47
N TYR A 925 -19.61 -12.22 16.44
CA TYR A 925 -19.66 -12.66 15.05
C TYR A 925 -18.55 -13.68 14.73
N LEU A 926 -17.31 -13.39 15.14
CA LEU A 926 -16.15 -14.27 14.97
C LEU A 926 -16.39 -15.66 15.59
N SER A 927 -16.90 -15.70 16.83
CA SER A 927 -17.23 -16.93 17.56
C SER A 927 -18.38 -17.74 16.94
N ASN A 928 -19.09 -17.18 15.95
CA ASN A 928 -20.17 -17.84 15.21
C ASN A 928 -19.85 -18.03 13.71
N ASN A 929 -18.59 -17.81 13.29
CA ASN A 929 -18.11 -17.86 11.91
C ASN A 929 -18.87 -16.92 10.96
N GLN A 930 -19.06 -15.66 11.37
CA GLN A 930 -19.75 -14.62 10.60
C GLN A 930 -18.78 -13.52 10.14
#